data_AF-A0A0U3C7C9-F1
#
_entry.id   AF-A0A0U3C7C9-F1
#
_cell.length_a   1.000
_cell.length_b   1.000
_cell.length_c   1.000
_cell.angle_alpha   90.00
_cell.angle_beta   90.00
_cell.angle_gamma   90.00
#
_symmetry.space_group_name_H-M   'P 1'
#
loop_
_entity.id
_entity.type
_entity.pdbx_description
1 polymer ?
#
loop_
_entity_poly.entity_id
_entity_poly.type
_entity_poly.pdbx_seq_one_letter_code
_entity_poly.pdbx_strand_id
1 'polypeptide(L)'
;MQKIISTKTIGVVIPIYNVEKYLKECLDSVINQTYANLEIILVNDGSTDENSLNIAKEYTLKDKRIILFDKKNGGLSSARNLGIEYFSREYKLKNKTQTIKENSLIEFNIDGNNPYEVYTVYKSYKAFNNEQDLTKFTYPIIDYIIFLDSDDYWELNCIEECVPRMDGVDVVWFDAKVFLDGIDFSNWKSNIKWLDFKQEVVIDKDDWLKRMYDYKMKWFYFSWQGMINFNFLKNIKLKFIDYIVQEDDHFGILLFSQMKYCYILPRELYFYRIRSNSIMAYQGKITSKNIPMFFQEYLHYFNDDAVLTRNYFHTSSHVKTCIALLDFFKKQNDKVLTKSLFKYLLPTYIKNAYEIIHFSKDPLDLLSNVGMIKNYMQEYNIKPHGVEFRFKNELAYKTGGIILKSCKSWREIFGLPISICKIIKQDKNDKILFKKRIERNPYAVLPQMSEYEDDYKIEHLKKHLTYKIGVAFLKWHNYRYIGGYFGFLFATLKIFIEHSYKKNKKNNLLVDLWQADIGQKVSHMDFEIKKIGETLRYNLESINHKLSYFGMFGVDLQNSLLREEDMKLIYARLKEMRIPCSLYKDILCKKCIFIDTSGQYIEMCNFLSQFDNIKLYVFEPNLLIFSLLERQKKYNFNIFNFSLGYEANNENILKKDLVLLLNNQESLEFVSSEIKDIQKFIKEVCLDDYELKILRLKIDKAGWYFLNKIIEKRLYMQFSFVICDFFEDYFKEIYRDLLEKEIQENSIYNIILN
;
A
#
# COMPACT_ATOMS: atom_id res chain seq x y z
N MET A 1 -26.64 30.69 -11.37
CA MET A 1 -26.30 31.27 -10.04
C MET A 1 -24.85 30.92 -9.73
N GLN A 2 -23.95 31.90 -9.66
CA GLN A 2 -22.59 31.67 -9.15
C GLN A 2 -22.71 31.32 -7.66
N LYS A 3 -22.53 30.04 -7.31
CA LYS A 3 -22.35 29.61 -5.93
C LYS A 3 -21.13 30.37 -5.41
N ILE A 4 -21.31 31.27 -4.44
CA ILE A 4 -20.21 31.90 -3.71
C ILE A 4 -19.47 30.75 -3.03
N ILE A 5 -18.42 30.22 -3.67
CA ILE A 5 -17.52 29.26 -3.04
C ILE A 5 -16.85 30.05 -1.91
N SER A 6 -17.15 29.70 -0.66
CA SER A 6 -16.41 30.27 0.47
C SER A 6 -14.93 29.97 0.21
N THR A 7 -14.09 31.00 0.16
CA THR A 7 -12.65 30.84 -0.04
C THR A 7 -12.08 29.93 1.05
N LYS A 8 -11.53 28.78 0.66
CA LYS A 8 -10.98 27.77 1.59
C LYS A 8 -9.59 28.18 2.06
N THR A 9 -9.27 27.97 3.33
CA THR A 9 -7.93 28.29 3.87
C THR A 9 -7.07 27.04 3.91
N ILE A 10 -5.86 27.12 3.36
CA ILE A 10 -4.96 25.98 3.22
C ILE A 10 -3.77 26.13 4.16
N GLY A 11 -3.59 25.16 5.05
CA GLY A 11 -2.40 25.05 5.89
C GLY A 11 -1.27 24.35 5.13
N VAL A 12 -0.13 25.02 5.00
CA VAL A 12 1.09 24.47 4.39
C VAL A 12 2.11 24.22 5.48
N VAL A 13 2.73 23.03 5.52
CA VAL A 13 3.79 22.70 6.48
C VAL A 13 5.06 22.29 5.75
N ILE A 14 6.16 23.02 6.01
CA ILE A 14 7.47 22.81 5.37
C ILE A 14 8.54 22.54 6.44
N PRO A 15 9.02 21.29 6.58
CA PRO A 15 10.13 20.96 7.47
C PRO A 15 11.48 21.35 6.83
N ILE A 16 12.34 22.02 7.58
CA ILE A 16 13.62 22.58 7.10
C ILE A 16 14.78 22.00 7.93
N TYR A 17 15.70 21.29 7.29
CA TYR A 17 16.93 20.81 7.94
C TYR A 17 18.11 20.75 6.97
N ASN A 18 19.05 21.68 7.09
CA ASN A 18 20.30 21.71 6.29
C ASN A 18 20.07 21.70 4.76
N VAL A 19 19.21 22.60 4.28
CA VAL A 19 18.72 22.66 2.89
C VAL A 19 18.96 24.03 2.23
N GLU A 20 19.93 24.82 2.71
CA GLU A 20 20.16 26.20 2.27
C GLU A 20 20.26 26.37 0.74
N LYS A 21 20.74 25.34 0.02
CA LYS A 21 20.90 25.33 -1.44
C LYS A 21 19.59 25.27 -2.21
N TYR A 22 18.54 24.72 -1.61
CA TYR A 22 17.27 24.39 -2.28
C TYR A 22 16.10 25.21 -1.72
N LEU A 23 16.23 25.67 -0.46
CA LEU A 23 15.14 26.28 0.29
C LEU A 23 14.51 27.49 -0.41
N LYS A 24 15.28 28.34 -1.09
CA LYS A 24 14.72 29.51 -1.79
C LYS A 24 13.76 29.11 -2.91
N GLU A 25 14.11 28.12 -3.72
CA GLU A 25 13.26 27.61 -4.81
C GLU A 25 11.97 27.00 -4.26
N CYS A 26 12.08 26.21 -3.18
CA CYS A 26 10.93 25.67 -2.45
C CYS A 26 9.98 26.79 -2.00
N LEU A 27 10.50 27.79 -1.27
CA LEU A 27 9.69 28.86 -0.71
C LEU A 27 9.11 29.80 -1.77
N ASP A 28 9.85 30.12 -2.83
CA ASP A 28 9.34 30.90 -3.96
C ASP A 28 8.19 30.17 -4.67
N SER A 29 8.22 28.83 -4.77
CA SER A 29 7.10 28.06 -5.33
C SER A 29 5.82 28.14 -4.49
N VAL A 30 5.94 28.33 -3.17
CA VAL A 30 4.81 28.40 -2.24
C VAL A 30 4.22 29.81 -2.18
N ILE A 31 5.05 30.85 -2.02
CA ILE A 31 4.53 32.21 -1.87
C ILE A 31 3.90 32.75 -3.17
N ASN A 32 4.33 32.23 -4.32
CA ASN A 32 3.83 32.62 -5.64
C ASN A 32 2.71 31.72 -6.18
N GLN A 33 2.12 30.84 -5.36
CA GLN A 33 0.95 30.06 -5.77
C GLN A 33 -0.18 30.98 -6.26
N THR A 34 -0.86 30.57 -7.34
CA THR A 34 -2.00 31.31 -7.90
C THR A 34 -3.17 31.40 -6.91
N TYR A 35 -3.32 30.40 -6.05
CA TYR A 35 -4.25 30.41 -4.93
C TYR A 35 -3.65 31.10 -3.70
N ALA A 36 -4.19 32.27 -3.32
CA ALA A 36 -3.54 33.14 -2.33
C ALA A 36 -3.87 32.83 -0.85
N ASN A 37 -4.99 32.17 -0.55
CA ASN A 37 -5.50 31.99 0.82
C ASN A 37 -4.79 30.84 1.56
N LEU A 38 -3.52 31.09 1.91
CA LEU A 38 -2.60 30.13 2.54
C LEU A 38 -2.18 30.60 3.94
N GLU A 39 -1.97 29.62 4.81
CA GLU A 39 -1.33 29.77 6.12
C GLU A 39 -0.10 28.86 6.13
N ILE A 40 1.10 29.45 6.18
CA ILE A 40 2.34 28.73 5.88
C ILE A 40 3.16 28.58 7.16
N ILE A 41 3.49 27.34 7.53
CA ILE A 41 4.36 27.01 8.65
C ILE A 41 5.69 26.53 8.10
N LEU A 42 6.75 27.27 8.45
CA LEU A 42 8.12 26.82 8.30
C LEU A 42 8.58 26.25 9.64
N VAL A 43 9.18 25.06 9.63
CA VAL A 43 9.73 24.46 10.83
C VAL A 43 11.23 24.21 10.63
N ASN A 44 12.07 25.11 11.14
CA ASN A 44 13.50 24.85 11.23
C ASN A 44 13.76 23.77 12.29
N ASP A 45 14.08 22.58 11.82
CA ASP A 45 14.33 21.37 12.61
C ASP A 45 15.78 21.30 13.08
N GLY A 46 16.28 22.39 13.65
CA GLY A 46 17.63 22.48 14.19
C GLY A 46 18.73 22.48 13.11
N SER A 47 18.52 23.18 12.00
CA SER A 47 19.57 23.32 10.96
C SER A 47 20.88 23.86 11.54
N THR A 48 21.98 23.30 11.09
CA THR A 48 23.36 23.63 11.45
C THR A 48 24.17 24.17 10.28
N ASP A 49 23.58 24.23 9.08
CA ASP A 49 24.17 24.92 7.94
C ASP A 49 24.16 26.44 8.12
N GLU A 50 24.87 27.15 7.25
CA GLU A 50 25.12 28.57 7.43
C GLU A 50 23.85 29.42 7.23
N ASN A 51 22.95 29.00 6.34
CA ASN A 51 21.90 29.89 5.84
C ASN A 51 20.45 29.39 5.95
N SER A 52 20.13 28.12 6.24
CA SER A 52 18.73 27.65 6.21
C SER A 52 17.82 28.46 7.13
N LEU A 53 18.23 28.71 8.38
CA LEU A 53 17.45 29.50 9.33
C LEU A 53 17.33 30.97 8.89
N ASN A 54 18.40 31.55 8.35
CA ASN A 54 18.40 32.94 7.89
C ASN A 54 17.48 33.14 6.67
N ILE A 55 17.49 32.20 5.73
CA ILE A 55 16.58 32.18 4.58
C ILE A 55 15.13 32.07 5.08
N ALA A 56 14.84 31.17 6.02
CA ALA A 56 13.49 31.05 6.58
C ALA A 56 13.01 32.34 7.27
N LYS A 57 13.90 33.04 7.99
CA LYS A 57 13.64 34.36 8.59
C LYS A 57 13.39 35.44 7.53
N GLU A 58 14.19 35.47 6.46
CA GLU A 58 14.03 36.38 5.31
C GLU A 58 12.62 36.23 4.69
N TYR A 59 12.20 35.00 4.42
CA TYR A 59 10.86 34.74 3.87
C TYR A 59 9.74 35.06 4.84
N THR A 60 9.93 34.79 6.14
CA THR A 60 8.97 35.20 7.18
C THR A 60 8.77 36.72 7.20
N LEU A 61 9.81 37.52 6.93
CA LEU A 61 9.67 38.97 6.76
C LEU A 61 9.01 39.37 5.43
N LYS A 62 9.33 38.63 4.36
CA LYS A 62 8.81 38.85 2.99
C LYS A 62 7.29 38.68 2.94
N ASP A 63 6.76 37.60 3.52
CA ASP A 63 5.35 37.21 3.42
C ASP A 63 4.66 37.08 4.79
N LYS A 64 3.58 37.85 5.01
CA LYS A 64 2.83 37.87 6.28
C LYS A 64 2.09 36.55 6.60
N ARG A 65 1.85 35.70 5.60
CA ARG A 65 1.19 34.39 5.75
C ARG A 65 2.10 33.37 6.46
N ILE A 66 3.41 33.61 6.49
CA ILE A 66 4.39 32.69 7.07
C ILE A 66 4.47 32.85 8.59
N ILE A 67 4.55 31.72 9.31
CA ILE A 67 5.03 31.62 10.69
C ILE A 67 6.20 30.62 10.73
N LEU A 68 7.27 30.97 11.42
CA LEU A 68 8.48 30.15 11.51
C LEU A 68 8.68 29.62 12.91
N PHE A 69 8.82 28.31 13.06
CA PHE A 69 9.22 27.66 14.30
C PHE A 69 10.68 27.26 14.22
N ASP A 70 11.48 27.68 15.20
CA ASP A 70 12.86 27.25 15.37
C ASP A 70 12.96 26.32 16.58
N LYS A 71 13.38 25.07 16.37
CA LYS A 71 13.36 24.02 17.38
C LYS A 71 14.59 23.12 17.29
N LYS A 72 14.75 22.26 18.30
CA LYS A 72 15.76 21.19 18.29
C LYS A 72 15.47 20.16 17.18
N ASN A 73 16.53 19.54 16.65
CA ASN A 73 16.41 18.48 15.65
C ASN A 73 15.66 17.26 16.20
N GLY A 74 14.56 16.90 15.54
CA GLY A 74 13.73 15.73 15.82
C GLY A 74 13.33 14.93 14.57
N GLY A 75 13.73 15.36 13.38
CA GLY A 75 13.40 14.72 12.10
C GLY A 75 12.14 15.28 11.44
N LEU A 76 11.90 14.82 10.20
CA LEU A 76 10.77 15.25 9.35
C LEU A 76 9.42 15.03 10.03
N SER A 77 9.21 13.86 10.64
CA SER A 77 8.00 13.50 11.38
C SER A 77 7.66 14.54 12.46
N SER A 78 8.66 14.91 13.26
CA SER A 78 8.53 15.84 14.39
C SER A 78 8.14 17.23 13.90
N ALA A 79 8.74 17.68 12.79
CA ALA A 79 8.40 18.96 12.19
C ALA A 79 6.98 18.98 11.58
N ARG A 80 6.55 17.90 10.90
CA ARG A 80 5.19 17.79 10.36
C ARG A 80 4.14 17.71 11.48
N ASN A 81 4.41 16.94 12.54
CA ASN A 81 3.55 16.83 13.72
C ASN A 81 3.36 18.18 14.41
N LEU A 82 4.43 18.94 14.60
CA LEU A 82 4.35 20.31 15.14
C LEU A 82 3.37 21.17 14.33
N GLY A 83 3.44 21.12 12.99
CA GLY A 83 2.52 21.84 12.11
C GLY A 83 1.05 21.41 12.27
N ILE A 84 0.79 20.09 12.29
CA ILE A 84 -0.55 19.53 12.52
C ILE A 84 -1.12 20.03 13.86
N GLU A 85 -0.30 20.00 14.91
CA GLU A 85 -0.71 20.32 16.27
C GLU A 85 -0.91 21.83 16.49
N TYR A 86 -0.12 22.67 15.80
CA TYR A 86 -0.34 24.11 15.76
C TYR A 86 -1.71 24.44 15.15
N PHE A 87 -2.02 23.88 13.98
CA PHE A 87 -3.34 24.07 13.37
C PHE A 87 -4.48 23.43 14.19
N SER A 88 -4.16 22.39 14.99
CA SER A 88 -5.11 21.73 15.90
C SER A 88 -5.32 22.49 17.21
N ARG A 89 -4.53 23.55 17.46
CA ARG A 89 -4.53 24.39 18.66
C ARG A 89 -4.10 23.66 19.93
N GLU A 90 -3.12 22.75 19.81
CA GLU A 90 -2.65 21.93 20.95
C GLU A 90 -1.66 22.67 21.87
N TYR A 91 -1.02 23.77 21.45
CA TYR A 91 -0.09 24.56 22.29
C TYR A 91 -0.27 26.06 22.12
N LYS A 92 -0.18 26.84 23.20
CA LYS A 92 -0.35 28.31 23.17
C LYS A 92 0.95 29.04 22.87
N LEU A 93 0.83 30.12 22.10
CA LEU A 93 1.94 31.04 21.87
C LEU A 93 1.90 32.15 22.92
N LYS A 94 3.04 32.38 23.57
CA LYS A 94 3.24 33.49 24.50
C LYS A 94 4.14 34.53 23.85
N ASN A 95 3.61 35.73 23.67
CA ASN A 95 4.35 36.83 23.07
C ASN A 95 5.58 37.20 23.92
N LYS A 96 6.72 37.41 23.24
CA LYS A 96 7.99 37.86 23.83
C LYS A 96 8.32 39.31 23.43
N THR A 97 7.93 39.73 22.23
CA THR A 97 8.16 41.08 21.72
C THR A 97 7.12 42.06 22.25
N GLN A 98 7.54 43.14 22.90
CA GLN A 98 6.60 44.13 23.48
C GLN A 98 6.28 45.31 22.56
N THR A 99 7.12 45.54 21.55
CA THR A 99 6.96 46.65 20.59
C THR A 99 7.21 46.17 19.16
N ILE A 100 6.33 46.55 18.25
CA ILE A 100 6.41 46.32 16.81
C ILE A 100 7.37 47.35 16.22
N LYS A 101 8.38 46.85 15.50
CA LYS A 101 9.29 47.67 14.70
C LYS A 101 9.12 47.32 13.23
N GLU A 102 9.23 48.33 12.38
CA GLU A 102 9.21 48.10 10.94
C GLU A 102 10.41 47.23 10.52
N ASN A 103 10.17 46.32 9.57
CA ASN A 103 11.16 45.36 9.06
C ASN A 103 11.74 44.42 10.14
N SER A 104 11.00 44.14 11.22
CA SER A 104 11.43 43.20 12.26
C SER A 104 10.57 41.93 12.34
N LEU A 105 11.12 40.90 12.97
CA LEU A 105 10.38 39.71 13.38
C LEU A 105 9.80 39.90 14.79
N ILE A 106 8.56 39.47 14.97
CA ILE A 106 7.89 39.35 16.26
C ILE A 106 8.17 37.95 16.79
N GLU A 107 8.62 37.85 18.05
CA GLU A 107 9.02 36.61 18.68
C GLU A 107 7.95 36.13 19.68
N PHE A 108 7.70 34.82 19.67
CA PHE A 108 6.85 34.12 20.62
C PHE A 108 7.59 32.89 21.17
N ASN A 109 7.17 32.45 22.35
CA ASN A 109 7.55 31.16 22.93
C ASN A 109 6.32 30.23 22.97
N ILE A 110 6.56 28.92 23.12
CA ILE A 110 5.49 27.99 23.51
C ILE A 110 5.19 28.17 25.00
N ASP A 111 3.92 28.35 25.33
CA ASP A 111 3.42 28.42 26.70
C ASP A 111 3.10 27.00 27.23
N GLY A 112 3.58 26.68 28.44
CA GLY A 112 3.38 25.38 29.06
C GLY A 112 4.26 24.28 28.47
N ASN A 113 3.66 23.13 28.11
CA ASN A 113 4.40 21.96 27.63
C ASN A 113 4.98 22.23 26.23
N ASN A 114 6.30 22.05 26.09
CA ASN A 114 7.03 22.27 24.84
C ASN A 114 7.71 20.96 24.40
N PRO A 115 6.94 19.97 23.90
CA PRO A 115 7.46 18.62 23.63
C PRO A 115 8.47 18.57 22.49
N TYR A 116 8.48 19.59 21.62
CA TYR A 116 9.41 19.69 20.49
C TYR A 116 10.66 20.49 20.78
N GLU A 117 10.83 20.97 22.01
CA GLU A 117 11.96 21.84 22.39
C GLU A 117 12.07 23.05 21.42
N VAL A 118 10.93 23.72 21.15
CA VAL A 118 10.89 24.95 20.35
C VAL A 118 11.62 26.07 21.09
N TYR A 119 12.63 26.66 20.46
CA TYR A 119 13.42 27.75 21.02
C TYR A 119 12.72 29.09 20.85
N THR A 120 12.20 29.38 19.65
CA THR A 120 11.51 30.63 19.33
C THR A 120 10.58 30.43 18.15
N VAL A 121 9.46 31.14 18.15
CA VAL A 121 8.52 31.23 17.03
C VAL A 121 8.56 32.66 16.49
N TYR A 122 8.63 32.82 15.18
CA TYR A 122 8.78 34.11 14.50
C TYR A 122 7.57 34.39 13.61
N LYS A 123 7.10 35.64 13.62
CA LYS A 123 6.07 36.16 12.72
C LYS A 123 6.51 37.53 12.17
N SER A 124 6.11 37.87 10.95
CA SER A 124 6.37 39.20 10.37
C SER A 124 5.69 40.30 11.18
N TYR A 125 6.34 41.46 11.35
CA TYR A 125 5.66 42.68 11.82
C TYR A 125 4.44 43.04 10.97
N LYS A 126 4.45 42.70 9.67
CA LYS A 126 3.36 42.93 8.71
C LYS A 126 2.04 42.22 9.05
N ALA A 127 2.06 41.29 10.01
CA ALA A 127 0.87 40.59 10.47
C ALA A 127 0.09 41.36 11.56
N PHE A 128 0.63 42.49 12.05
CA PHE A 128 0.09 43.24 13.18
C PHE A 128 -0.07 44.71 12.81
N ASN A 129 -1.21 45.32 13.14
CA ASN A 129 -1.46 46.74 12.90
C ASN A 129 -1.06 47.58 14.12
N ASN A 130 -1.12 47.01 15.33
CA ASN A 130 -0.81 47.68 16.58
C ASN A 130 -0.44 46.66 17.69
N GLU A 131 0.09 47.14 18.82
CA GLU A 131 0.56 46.29 19.92
C GLU A 131 -0.55 45.46 20.59
N GLN A 132 -1.82 45.89 20.51
CA GLN A 132 -2.92 45.09 21.05
C GLN A 132 -3.11 43.80 20.25
N ASP A 133 -2.79 43.81 18.96
CA ASP A 133 -2.87 42.63 18.10
C ASP A 133 -1.90 41.53 18.56
N LEU A 134 -0.76 41.90 19.17
CA LEU A 134 0.19 40.93 19.72
C LEU A 134 -0.40 40.07 20.84
N THR A 135 -1.28 40.67 21.67
CA THR A 135 -1.93 39.96 22.77
C THR A 135 -3.15 39.13 22.32
N LYS A 136 -3.71 39.46 21.15
CA LYS A 136 -4.83 38.75 20.52
C LYS A 136 -4.38 37.69 19.51
N PHE A 137 -3.10 37.66 19.16
CA PHE A 137 -2.55 36.74 18.16
C PHE A 137 -2.89 35.29 18.52
N THR A 138 -3.52 34.60 17.57
CA THR A 138 -3.99 33.24 17.76
C THR A 138 -3.84 32.45 16.46
N TYR A 139 -4.16 31.17 16.55
CA TYR A 139 -4.02 30.22 15.45
C TYR A 139 -4.96 30.54 14.29
N PRO A 140 -4.50 30.35 13.05
CA PRO A 140 -5.39 30.38 11.92
C PRO A 140 -6.36 29.19 11.95
N ILE A 141 -7.50 29.35 11.26
CA ILE A 141 -8.42 28.26 10.95
C ILE A 141 -8.15 27.84 9.52
N ILE A 142 -7.91 26.55 9.32
CA ILE A 142 -7.68 25.96 8.00
C ILE A 142 -8.77 24.93 7.67
N ASP A 143 -9.14 24.84 6.40
CA ASP A 143 -10.01 23.79 5.89
C ASP A 143 -9.21 22.54 5.52
N TYR A 144 -8.06 22.74 4.86
CA TYR A 144 -7.23 21.68 4.28
C TYR A 144 -5.77 21.85 4.69
N ILE A 145 -5.02 20.75 4.73
CA ILE A 145 -3.59 20.73 5.04
C ILE A 145 -2.80 20.03 3.93
N ILE A 146 -1.59 20.51 3.64
CA ILE A 146 -0.66 19.95 2.67
C ILE A 146 0.78 20.07 3.18
N PHE A 147 1.63 19.10 2.81
CA PHE A 147 3.05 19.05 3.20
C PHE A 147 3.94 19.24 1.97
N LEU A 148 5.06 19.93 2.13
CA LEU A 148 6.09 20.09 1.09
C LEU A 148 7.47 19.93 1.70
N ASP A 149 8.28 19.06 1.12
CA ASP A 149 9.67 18.90 1.55
C ASP A 149 10.53 20.08 1.05
N SER A 150 11.47 20.52 1.88
CA SER A 150 12.17 21.79 1.69
C SER A 150 13.25 21.79 0.61
N ASP A 151 13.53 20.64 -0.02
CA ASP A 151 14.34 20.51 -1.22
C ASP A 151 13.55 20.21 -2.50
N ASP A 152 12.22 20.21 -2.39
CA ASP A 152 11.26 20.06 -3.49
C ASP A 152 10.50 21.38 -3.74
N TYR A 153 9.67 21.40 -4.78
CA TYR A 153 8.84 22.56 -5.11
C TYR A 153 7.56 22.15 -5.86
N TRP A 154 6.58 23.05 -5.90
CA TRP A 154 5.31 22.82 -6.60
C TRP A 154 5.24 23.54 -7.95
N GLU A 155 4.37 23.03 -8.83
CA GLU A 155 3.80 23.83 -9.91
C GLU A 155 3.02 25.03 -9.33
N LEU A 156 3.00 26.17 -10.04
CA LEU A 156 2.39 27.42 -9.54
C LEU A 156 0.88 27.32 -9.28
N ASN A 157 0.20 26.40 -9.97
CA ASN A 157 -1.24 26.15 -9.83
C ASN A 157 -1.56 24.91 -8.96
N CYS A 158 -0.58 24.34 -8.24
CA CYS A 158 -0.77 23.13 -7.44
C CYS A 158 -1.97 23.25 -6.48
N ILE A 159 -2.03 24.33 -5.70
CA ILE A 159 -3.13 24.54 -4.75
C ILE A 159 -4.45 24.83 -5.48
N GLU A 160 -4.41 25.62 -6.55
CA GLU A 160 -5.58 25.97 -7.36
C GLU A 160 -6.24 24.73 -7.99
N GLU A 161 -5.45 23.73 -8.39
CA GLU A 161 -5.97 22.45 -8.91
C GLU A 161 -6.57 21.57 -7.83
N CYS A 162 -6.02 21.61 -6.61
CA CYS A 162 -6.48 20.77 -5.51
C CYS A 162 -7.79 21.26 -4.88
N VAL A 163 -7.92 22.57 -4.63
CA VAL A 163 -9.03 23.14 -3.85
C VAL A 163 -10.42 22.79 -4.40
N PRO A 164 -10.70 22.91 -5.72
CA PRO A 164 -12.00 22.54 -6.28
C PRO A 164 -12.33 21.05 -6.15
N ARG A 165 -11.32 20.19 -5.99
CA ARG A 165 -11.45 18.72 -5.94
C ARG A 165 -11.57 18.17 -4.52
N MET A 166 -11.40 19.02 -3.50
CA MET A 166 -11.58 18.66 -2.10
C MET A 166 -13.06 18.56 -1.68
N ASP A 167 -14.01 19.02 -2.51
CA ASP A 167 -15.43 18.95 -2.17
C ASP A 167 -15.91 17.49 -2.11
N GLY A 168 -16.49 17.11 -0.98
CA GLY A 168 -17.00 15.74 -0.75
C GLY A 168 -15.94 14.64 -0.53
N VAL A 169 -14.65 14.97 -0.47
CA VAL A 169 -13.56 13.99 -0.26
C VAL A 169 -12.70 14.30 0.96
N ASP A 170 -12.02 13.29 1.48
CA ASP A 170 -11.10 13.42 2.60
C ASP A 170 -9.66 13.72 2.16
N VAL A 171 -9.31 13.28 0.95
CA VAL A 171 -7.96 13.40 0.37
C VAL A 171 -8.07 13.75 -1.12
N VAL A 172 -7.26 14.69 -1.58
CA VAL A 172 -6.87 14.81 -3.00
C VAL A 172 -5.45 14.29 -3.12
N TRP A 173 -5.23 13.33 -4.01
CA TRP A 173 -3.94 12.70 -4.24
C TRP A 173 -3.45 13.04 -5.65
N PHE A 174 -2.38 13.83 -5.73
CA PHE A 174 -1.76 14.23 -6.99
C PHE A 174 -0.45 13.49 -7.30
N ASP A 175 0.03 13.60 -8.54
CA ASP A 175 1.26 12.95 -8.99
C ASP A 175 2.48 13.86 -8.84
N ALA A 176 3.66 13.26 -8.97
CA ALA A 176 4.93 13.95 -8.91
C ALA A 176 5.81 13.67 -10.14
N LYS A 177 6.49 14.74 -10.56
CA LYS A 177 7.51 14.74 -11.59
C LYS A 177 8.87 14.60 -10.94
N VAL A 178 9.71 13.73 -11.48
CA VAL A 178 11.08 13.58 -11.02
C VAL A 178 11.93 14.72 -11.59
N PHE A 179 12.66 15.41 -10.71
CA PHE A 179 13.68 16.38 -11.06
C PHE A 179 15.05 15.82 -10.65
N LEU A 180 15.92 15.52 -11.61
CA LEU A 180 17.25 14.96 -11.36
C LEU A 180 18.26 16.09 -11.17
N ASP A 181 18.93 16.13 -10.01
CA ASP A 181 19.89 17.16 -9.65
C ASP A 181 21.27 16.54 -9.38
N GLY A 182 22.16 16.67 -10.37
CA GLY A 182 23.51 16.12 -10.31
C GLY A 182 23.59 14.60 -10.42
N ILE A 183 22.55 13.95 -10.96
CA ILE A 183 22.52 12.52 -11.28
C ILE A 183 21.89 12.29 -12.66
N ASP A 184 22.33 11.25 -13.36
CA ASP A 184 21.93 11.01 -14.75
C ASP A 184 20.68 10.12 -14.90
N PHE A 185 20.32 9.38 -13.84
CA PHE A 185 19.26 8.38 -13.91
C PHE A 185 18.61 8.11 -12.55
N SER A 186 17.29 7.91 -12.56
CA SER A 186 16.53 7.35 -11.45
C SER A 186 15.48 6.38 -11.98
N ASN A 187 15.27 5.28 -11.24
CA ASN A 187 14.18 4.33 -11.48
C ASN A 187 12.97 4.59 -10.56
N TRP A 188 12.96 5.70 -9.83
CA TRP A 188 11.88 6.05 -8.92
C TRP A 188 10.56 6.26 -9.67
N LYS A 189 9.47 5.83 -9.06
CA LYS A 189 8.10 5.99 -9.55
C LYS A 189 7.19 6.35 -8.38
N SER A 190 6.28 7.29 -8.61
CA SER A 190 5.23 7.67 -7.67
C SER A 190 4.23 6.53 -7.47
N ASN A 191 3.47 6.60 -6.37
CA ASN A 191 2.42 5.62 -6.10
C ASN A 191 1.28 5.69 -7.15
N ILE A 192 0.97 6.87 -7.71
CA ILE A 192 0.02 7.03 -8.83
C ILE A 192 0.47 6.24 -10.06
N LYS A 193 1.76 6.31 -10.41
CA LYS A 193 2.35 5.56 -11.53
C LYS A 193 2.45 4.06 -11.27
N TRP A 194 2.77 3.64 -10.05
CA TRP A 194 2.79 2.22 -9.67
C TRP A 194 1.42 1.56 -9.77
N LEU A 195 0.39 2.29 -9.36
CA LEU A 195 -1.00 1.84 -9.42
C LEU A 195 -1.66 2.13 -10.76
N ASP A 196 -0.95 2.73 -11.73
CA ASP A 196 -1.43 3.00 -13.10
C ASP A 196 -2.74 3.81 -13.13
N PHE A 197 -2.87 4.84 -12.29
CA PHE A 197 -3.96 5.81 -12.43
C PHE A 197 -3.70 6.72 -13.64
N LYS A 198 -4.56 6.63 -14.67
CA LYS A 198 -4.44 7.41 -15.93
C LYS A 198 -5.45 8.54 -16.07
N GLN A 199 -6.53 8.51 -15.30
CA GLN A 199 -7.63 9.46 -15.37
C GLN A 199 -8.03 9.93 -13.98
N GLU A 200 -8.62 11.12 -13.91
CA GLU A 200 -9.20 11.66 -12.68
C GLU A 200 -10.36 10.75 -12.23
N VAL A 201 -10.38 10.34 -10.97
CA VAL A 201 -11.40 9.43 -10.43
C VAL A 201 -11.51 9.61 -8.92
N VAL A 202 -12.73 9.55 -8.39
CA VAL A 202 -12.97 9.43 -6.94
C VAL A 202 -13.01 7.96 -6.60
N ILE A 203 -12.17 7.54 -5.66
CA ILE A 203 -12.12 6.18 -5.14
C ILE A 203 -12.47 6.18 -3.66
N ASP A 204 -13.01 5.08 -3.17
CA ASP A 204 -13.07 4.85 -1.74
C ASP A 204 -11.92 3.97 -1.22
N LYS A 205 -11.94 3.67 0.08
CA LYS A 205 -10.93 2.81 0.72
C LYS A 205 -10.86 1.41 0.10
N ASP A 206 -11.98 0.82 -0.27
CA ASP A 206 -12.01 -0.56 -0.77
C ASP A 206 -11.48 -0.60 -2.21
N ASP A 207 -11.78 0.42 -3.01
CA ASP A 207 -11.17 0.61 -4.33
C ASP A 207 -9.65 0.74 -4.24
N TRP A 208 -9.15 1.50 -3.25
CA TRP A 208 -7.71 1.62 -2.99
C TRP A 208 -7.09 0.26 -2.65
N LEU A 209 -7.68 -0.51 -1.73
CA LEU A 209 -7.17 -1.84 -1.36
C LEU A 209 -7.18 -2.81 -2.54
N LYS A 210 -8.26 -2.81 -3.33
CA LYS A 210 -8.37 -3.62 -4.54
C LYS A 210 -7.27 -3.25 -5.55
N ARG A 211 -7.00 -1.95 -5.74
CA ARG A 211 -5.93 -1.48 -6.63
C ARG A 211 -4.56 -1.97 -6.14
N MET A 212 -4.28 -1.85 -4.85
CA MET A 212 -3.06 -2.35 -4.23
C MET A 212 -2.87 -3.85 -4.48
N TYR A 213 -3.96 -4.63 -4.38
CA TYR A 213 -3.97 -6.05 -4.70
C TYR A 213 -3.68 -6.34 -6.18
N ASP A 214 -4.44 -5.74 -7.09
CA ASP A 214 -4.36 -5.97 -8.53
C ASP A 214 -2.94 -5.70 -9.06
N TYR A 215 -2.29 -4.66 -8.54
CA TYR A 215 -0.92 -4.26 -8.91
C TYR A 215 0.15 -4.89 -8.02
N LYS A 216 -0.23 -5.77 -7.08
CA LYS A 216 0.67 -6.50 -6.16
C LYS A 216 1.63 -5.57 -5.41
N MET A 217 1.14 -4.39 -5.05
CA MET A 217 1.93 -3.35 -4.41
C MET A 217 2.09 -3.68 -2.92
N LYS A 218 3.35 -3.85 -2.48
CA LYS A 218 3.67 -4.34 -1.13
C LYS A 218 4.21 -3.27 -0.17
N TRP A 219 4.08 -2.01 -0.56
CA TRP A 219 4.47 -0.82 0.20
C TRP A 219 3.49 0.29 -0.14
N PHE A 220 3.29 1.25 0.75
CA PHE A 220 2.45 2.42 0.46
C PHE A 220 2.92 3.58 1.31
N TYR A 221 3.09 4.74 0.69
CA TYR A 221 3.52 5.97 1.36
C TYR A 221 2.62 7.13 0.92
N PHE A 222 2.32 8.05 1.83
CA PHE A 222 1.61 9.28 1.49
C PHE A 222 1.86 10.34 2.56
N SER A 223 2.29 11.53 2.14
CA SER A 223 2.38 12.71 2.98
C SER A 223 2.46 14.00 2.14
N TRP A 224 3.48 14.12 1.31
CA TRP A 224 3.77 15.29 0.46
C TRP A 224 3.03 15.29 -0.89
N GLN A 225 2.48 14.15 -1.31
CA GLN A 225 1.80 13.97 -2.59
C GLN A 225 0.28 14.19 -2.55
N GLY A 226 -0.21 15.07 -1.67
CA GLY A 226 -1.65 15.35 -1.66
C GLY A 226 -2.10 16.36 -0.62
N MET A 227 -3.37 16.74 -0.73
CA MET A 227 -4.07 17.65 0.17
C MET A 227 -5.08 16.86 1.00
N ILE A 228 -5.15 17.16 2.30
CA ILE A 228 -5.96 16.41 3.26
C ILE A 228 -7.01 17.32 3.88
N ASN A 229 -8.23 16.83 4.02
CA ASN A 229 -9.27 17.50 4.80
C ASN A 229 -8.84 17.58 6.27
N PHE A 230 -8.64 18.80 6.78
CA PHE A 230 -8.05 18.97 8.10
C PHE A 230 -8.98 18.52 9.23
N ASN A 231 -10.29 18.70 9.06
CA ASN A 231 -11.27 18.19 10.01
C ASN A 231 -11.25 16.65 10.08
N PHE A 232 -11.17 15.98 8.92
CA PHE A 232 -10.97 14.53 8.87
C PHE A 232 -9.69 14.10 9.60
N LEU A 233 -8.55 14.70 9.27
CA LEU A 233 -7.26 14.37 9.88
C LEU A 233 -7.29 14.53 11.42
N LYS A 234 -7.89 15.62 11.89
CA LYS A 234 -8.08 15.90 13.32
C LYS A 234 -8.97 14.86 14.00
N ASN A 235 -10.05 14.45 13.34
CA ASN A 235 -11.01 13.48 13.90
C ASN A 235 -10.38 12.09 14.09
N ILE A 236 -9.54 11.65 13.14
CA ILE A 236 -8.82 10.38 13.26
C ILE A 236 -7.58 10.46 14.16
N LYS A 237 -7.20 11.66 14.62
CA LYS A 237 -6.07 11.93 15.52
C LYS A 237 -4.74 11.34 15.01
N LEU A 238 -4.53 11.37 13.70
CA LEU A 238 -3.38 10.76 13.06
C LEU A 238 -2.16 11.68 13.12
N LYS A 239 -1.02 11.13 13.53
CA LYS A 239 0.29 11.78 13.60
C LYS A 239 1.35 10.87 12.96
N PHE A 240 2.46 11.46 12.54
CA PHE A 240 3.66 10.72 12.10
C PHE A 240 4.33 10.05 13.31
N ILE A 241 4.97 8.90 13.11
CA ILE A 241 5.80 8.29 14.16
C ILE A 241 7.11 9.08 14.25
N ASP A 242 7.48 9.50 15.44
CA ASP A 242 8.73 10.23 15.64
C ASP A 242 9.98 9.34 15.70
N TYR A 243 11.09 9.92 15.25
CA TYR A 243 12.43 9.33 15.31
C TYR A 243 12.54 7.99 14.56
N ILE A 244 11.97 7.94 13.35
CA ILE A 244 12.07 6.82 12.42
C ILE A 244 12.41 7.29 11.00
N VAL A 245 12.81 6.37 10.12
CA VAL A 245 12.76 6.56 8.66
C VAL A 245 11.42 6.11 8.09
N GLN A 246 11.03 6.65 6.94
CA GLN A 246 9.81 6.25 6.21
C GLN A 246 8.55 6.41 7.07
N GLU A 247 8.45 7.55 7.75
CA GLU A 247 7.30 7.92 8.58
C GLU A 247 6.01 8.08 7.77
N ASP A 248 6.14 8.38 6.49
CA ASP A 248 5.07 8.55 5.51
C ASP A 248 4.43 7.23 5.08
N ASP A 249 5.10 6.09 5.30
CA ASP A 249 4.48 4.77 5.15
C ASP A 249 3.37 4.59 6.20
N HIS A 250 3.71 4.69 7.49
CA HIS A 250 2.73 4.55 8.56
C HIS A 250 1.58 5.55 8.43
N PHE A 251 1.92 6.83 8.22
CA PHE A 251 0.93 7.89 8.08
C PHE A 251 0.01 7.63 6.89
N GLY A 252 0.57 7.32 5.72
CA GLY A 252 -0.22 7.07 4.52
C GLY A 252 -1.15 5.87 4.65
N ILE A 253 -0.63 4.76 5.20
CA ILE A 253 -1.42 3.54 5.40
C ILE A 253 -2.60 3.79 6.34
N LEU A 254 -2.39 4.46 7.48
CA LEU A 254 -3.47 4.74 8.43
C LEU A 254 -4.46 5.78 7.89
N LEU A 255 -4.00 6.79 7.15
CA LEU A 255 -4.86 7.79 6.51
C LEU A 255 -5.81 7.12 5.52
N PHE A 256 -5.26 6.35 4.57
CA PHE A 256 -6.04 5.67 3.52
C PHE A 256 -6.88 4.52 4.08
N SER A 257 -6.48 3.91 5.19
CA SER A 257 -7.29 2.92 5.90
C SER A 257 -8.53 3.51 6.58
N GLN A 258 -8.59 4.83 6.78
CA GLN A 258 -9.66 5.52 7.51
C GLN A 258 -10.44 6.52 6.66
N MET A 259 -9.97 6.83 5.45
CA MET A 259 -10.67 7.73 4.54
C MET A 259 -11.98 7.12 4.04
N LYS A 260 -12.95 7.98 3.73
CA LYS A 260 -14.16 7.62 3.01
C LYS A 260 -13.96 7.73 1.51
N TYR A 261 -13.45 8.86 1.03
CA TYR A 261 -13.20 9.11 -0.38
C TYR A 261 -11.88 9.83 -0.62
N CYS A 262 -11.20 9.45 -1.69
CA CYS A 262 -10.00 10.09 -2.22
C CYS A 262 -10.22 10.47 -3.67
N TYR A 263 -9.95 11.72 -4.00
CA TYR A 263 -9.91 12.19 -5.38
C TYR A 263 -8.51 11.94 -5.94
N ILE A 264 -8.41 11.07 -6.94
CA ILE A 264 -7.17 10.82 -7.67
C ILE A 264 -7.01 11.84 -8.78
N LEU A 265 -5.91 12.58 -8.74
CA LEU A 265 -5.53 13.60 -9.70
C LEU A 265 -4.20 13.21 -10.34
N PRO A 266 -4.17 12.46 -11.46
CA PRO A 266 -2.91 12.01 -12.09
C PRO A 266 -2.21 13.15 -12.87
N ARG A 267 -2.06 14.31 -12.23
CA ARG A 267 -1.32 15.48 -12.72
C ARG A 267 -0.06 15.64 -11.88
N GLU A 268 1.06 15.89 -12.54
CA GLU A 268 2.34 16.09 -11.88
C GLU A 268 2.42 17.53 -11.32
N LEU A 269 1.92 17.75 -10.10
CA LEU A 269 1.88 19.07 -9.46
C LEU A 269 3.08 19.32 -8.51
N TYR A 270 3.90 18.30 -8.32
CA TYR A 270 5.01 18.28 -7.37
C TYR A 270 6.30 17.87 -8.07
N PHE A 271 7.36 18.66 -7.91
CA PHE A 271 8.69 18.34 -8.41
C PHE A 271 9.53 17.69 -7.32
N TYR A 272 9.64 16.37 -7.42
CA TYR A 272 10.41 15.54 -6.50
C TYR A 272 11.87 15.50 -6.92
N ARG A 273 12.73 16.17 -6.16
CA ARG A 273 14.15 16.31 -6.42
C ARG A 273 14.93 15.08 -5.96
N ILE A 274 15.61 14.44 -6.90
CA ILE A 274 16.53 13.35 -6.60
C ILE A 274 17.95 13.83 -6.84
N ARG A 275 18.74 13.84 -5.76
CA ARG A 275 20.10 14.38 -5.72
C ARG A 275 21.09 13.46 -5.03
N SER A 276 22.38 13.68 -5.32
CA SER A 276 23.47 13.03 -4.59
C SER A 276 23.42 13.39 -3.10
N ASN A 277 23.71 12.43 -2.22
CA ASN A 277 23.64 12.58 -0.75
C ASN A 277 22.24 12.84 -0.15
N SER A 278 21.14 12.56 -0.87
CA SER A 278 19.80 12.48 -0.26
C SER A 278 19.76 11.45 0.90
N ILE A 279 18.75 11.51 1.76
CA ILE A 279 18.49 10.48 2.80
C ILE A 279 18.45 9.08 2.16
N MET A 280 17.91 9.00 0.94
CA MET A 280 17.86 7.78 0.11
C MET A 280 19.13 7.51 -0.73
N ALA A 281 20.23 8.24 -0.51
CA ALA A 281 21.40 8.26 -1.39
C ALA A 281 21.82 6.88 -1.93
N TYR A 282 21.67 6.74 -3.24
CA TYR A 282 22.13 5.61 -4.05
C TYR A 282 23.66 5.58 -4.18
N GLN A 283 24.37 6.66 -3.82
CA GLN A 283 25.79 6.81 -4.08
C GLN A 283 26.47 7.59 -2.94
N GLY A 284 27.43 6.95 -2.27
CA GLY A 284 28.26 7.55 -1.24
C GLY A 284 28.80 6.53 -0.23
N LYS A 285 29.97 6.82 0.36
CA LYS A 285 30.46 6.08 1.52
C LYS A 285 29.69 6.55 2.75
N ILE A 286 28.99 5.66 3.44
CA ILE A 286 28.27 5.99 4.68
C ILE A 286 29.30 6.37 5.76
N THR A 287 29.09 7.52 6.39
CA THR A 287 29.89 8.09 7.49
C THR A 287 28.99 8.45 8.66
N SER A 288 29.57 8.82 9.81
CA SER A 288 28.80 9.26 10.99
C SER A 288 27.91 10.46 10.70
N LYS A 289 28.28 11.33 9.75
CA LYS A 289 27.48 12.47 9.30
C LYS A 289 26.16 12.06 8.63
N ASN A 290 26.06 10.81 8.16
CA ASN A 290 24.84 10.27 7.55
C ASN A 290 23.87 9.69 8.58
N ILE A 291 24.24 9.66 9.87
CA ILE A 291 23.34 9.26 10.96
C ILE A 291 22.56 10.49 11.41
N PRO A 292 21.22 10.42 11.51
CA PRO A 292 20.41 11.54 11.99
C PRO A 292 20.88 12.02 13.35
N MET A 293 20.83 13.34 13.59
CA MET A 293 21.39 13.95 14.80
C MET A 293 20.83 13.35 16.08
N PHE A 294 19.51 13.14 16.15
CA PHE A 294 18.82 12.48 17.26
C PHE A 294 19.21 11.01 17.46
N PHE A 295 19.91 10.39 16.51
CA PHE A 295 20.36 8.99 16.58
C PHE A 295 21.88 8.84 16.67
N GLN A 296 22.64 9.94 16.61
CA GLN A 296 24.10 9.90 16.64
C GLN A 296 24.66 9.33 17.94
N GLU A 297 23.96 9.50 19.06
CA GLU A 297 24.39 8.95 20.33
C GLU A 297 24.53 7.42 20.27
N TYR A 298 23.80 6.71 19.42
CA TYR A 298 23.86 5.26 19.33
C TYR A 298 25.11 4.71 18.61
N LEU A 299 25.93 5.56 18.00
CA LEU A 299 27.17 5.15 17.31
C LEU A 299 28.11 4.34 18.21
N HIS A 300 28.25 4.74 19.48
CA HIS A 300 29.17 4.07 20.42
C HIS A 300 28.77 2.60 20.68
N TYR A 301 27.47 2.28 20.63
CA TYR A 301 27.01 0.88 20.76
C TYR A 301 27.53 0.01 19.62
N PHE A 302 27.83 0.58 18.46
CA PHE A 302 28.32 -0.15 17.29
C PHE A 302 29.81 0.12 17.01
N ASN A 303 30.58 0.54 18.03
CA ASN A 303 32.00 0.89 17.92
C ASN A 303 32.27 1.93 16.81
N ASP A 304 31.39 2.92 16.71
CA ASP A 304 31.44 4.00 15.71
C ASP A 304 31.34 3.51 14.25
N ASP A 305 30.81 2.30 14.03
CA ASP A 305 30.49 1.79 12.70
C ASP A 305 29.20 2.42 12.17
N ALA A 306 29.35 3.49 11.38
CA ALA A 306 28.23 4.21 10.79
C ALA A 306 27.35 3.35 9.87
N VAL A 307 27.89 2.31 9.21
CA VAL A 307 27.07 1.42 8.36
C VAL A 307 26.17 0.58 9.24
N LEU A 308 26.73 -0.03 10.29
CA LEU A 308 25.97 -0.87 11.20
C LEU A 308 24.93 -0.06 12.00
N THR A 309 25.30 1.12 12.48
CA THR A 309 24.38 2.04 13.17
C THR A 309 23.23 2.48 12.27
N ARG A 310 23.52 2.83 11.00
CA ARG A 310 22.47 3.17 10.03
C ARG A 310 21.53 1.99 9.79
N ASN A 311 22.07 0.79 9.54
CA ASN A 311 21.24 -0.40 9.33
C ASN A 311 20.35 -0.67 10.55
N TYR A 312 20.91 -0.56 11.75
CA TYR A 312 20.14 -0.71 12.99
C TYR A 312 19.04 0.35 13.11
N PHE A 313 19.33 1.62 12.79
CA PHE A 313 18.33 2.69 12.77
C PHE A 313 17.17 2.38 11.82
N HIS A 314 17.45 1.96 10.59
CA HIS A 314 16.43 1.54 9.62
C HIS A 314 15.62 0.35 10.14
N THR A 315 16.27 -0.71 10.62
CA THR A 315 15.55 -1.89 11.16
C THR A 315 14.71 -1.55 12.38
N SER A 316 15.22 -0.73 13.30
CA SER A 316 14.46 -0.27 14.47
C SER A 316 13.25 0.58 14.09
N SER A 317 13.36 1.37 13.01
CA SER A 317 12.25 2.12 12.42
C SER A 317 11.18 1.18 11.89
N HIS A 318 11.57 0.13 11.15
CA HIS A 318 10.64 -0.89 10.66
C HIS A 318 9.92 -1.61 11.81
N VAL A 319 10.61 -1.91 12.92
CA VAL A 319 9.98 -2.50 14.11
C VAL A 319 8.91 -1.57 14.68
N LYS A 320 9.23 -0.28 14.88
CA LYS A 320 8.26 0.71 15.38
C LYS A 320 7.06 0.87 14.46
N THR A 321 7.29 0.98 13.14
CA THR A 321 6.22 1.05 12.13
C THR A 321 5.36 -0.20 12.15
N CYS A 322 5.98 -1.40 12.17
CA CYS A 322 5.25 -2.66 12.22
C CYS A 322 4.37 -2.76 13.48
N ILE A 323 4.90 -2.40 14.66
CA ILE A 323 4.12 -2.45 15.90
C ILE A 323 2.93 -1.49 15.83
N ALA A 324 3.15 -0.25 15.40
CA ALA A 324 2.08 0.75 15.28
C ALA A 324 0.98 0.30 14.31
N LEU A 325 1.36 -0.28 13.17
CA LEU A 325 0.43 -0.88 12.23
C LEU A 325 -0.35 -2.04 12.85
N LEU A 326 0.32 -3.00 13.50
CA LEU A 326 -0.33 -4.14 14.15
C LEU A 326 -1.29 -3.69 15.25
N ASP A 327 -0.93 -2.68 16.04
CA ASP A 327 -1.78 -2.13 17.09
C ASP A 327 -3.02 -1.43 16.54
N PHE A 328 -2.89 -0.72 15.41
CA PHE A 328 -4.01 -0.14 14.69
C PHE A 328 -4.98 -1.25 14.22
N PHE A 329 -4.47 -2.29 13.55
CA PHE A 329 -5.32 -3.36 13.01
C PHE A 329 -5.97 -4.24 14.09
N LYS A 330 -5.31 -4.43 15.25
CA LYS A 330 -5.93 -5.11 16.40
C LYS A 330 -7.12 -4.36 16.98
N LYS A 331 -7.08 -3.03 16.96
CA LYS A 331 -8.14 -2.15 17.50
C LYS A 331 -9.27 -1.91 16.51
N GLN A 332 -9.05 -2.24 15.24
CA GLN A 332 -9.98 -1.97 14.16
C GLN A 332 -11.02 -3.10 14.03
N ASN A 333 -12.30 -2.73 13.88
CA ASN A 333 -13.40 -3.68 13.72
C ASN A 333 -13.65 -4.13 12.27
N ASP A 334 -12.91 -3.54 11.33
CA ASP A 334 -13.00 -3.84 9.91
C ASP A 334 -12.15 -5.08 9.55
N LYS A 335 -12.79 -6.26 9.62
CA LYS A 335 -12.15 -7.55 9.30
C LYS A 335 -11.63 -7.60 7.85
N VAL A 336 -12.31 -6.92 6.93
CA VAL A 336 -11.98 -6.93 5.49
C VAL A 336 -10.68 -6.18 5.27
N LEU A 337 -10.60 -4.95 5.78
CA LEU A 337 -9.40 -4.12 5.75
C LEU A 337 -8.22 -4.88 6.35
N THR A 338 -8.39 -5.43 7.55
CA THR A 338 -7.34 -6.17 8.25
C THR A 338 -6.85 -7.35 7.41
N LYS A 339 -7.75 -8.23 6.94
CA LYS A 339 -7.36 -9.40 6.13
C LYS A 339 -6.65 -9.00 4.83
N SER A 340 -7.12 -7.95 4.17
CA SER A 340 -6.54 -7.44 2.91
C SER A 340 -5.11 -6.94 3.12
N LEU A 341 -4.89 -6.14 4.16
CA LEU A 341 -3.58 -5.59 4.47
C LEU A 341 -2.59 -6.65 4.97
N PHE A 342 -3.06 -7.62 5.76
CA PHE A 342 -2.24 -8.77 6.18
C PHE A 342 -1.79 -9.66 5.03
N LYS A 343 -2.54 -9.67 3.93
CA LYS A 343 -2.20 -10.49 2.77
C LYS A 343 -1.18 -9.84 1.84
N TYR A 344 -1.27 -8.52 1.60
CA TYR A 344 -0.47 -7.87 0.55
C TYR A 344 0.55 -6.86 1.07
N LEU A 345 0.23 -6.12 2.12
CA LEU A 345 1.02 -4.98 2.57
C LEU A 345 1.89 -5.31 3.79
N LEU A 346 1.26 -5.77 4.88
CA LEU A 346 1.93 -6.06 6.14
C LEU A 346 3.03 -7.13 6.06
N PRO A 347 3.00 -8.13 5.17
CA PRO A 347 4.10 -9.07 5.06
C PRO A 347 5.45 -8.39 4.85
N THR A 348 5.51 -7.28 4.10
CA THR A 348 6.74 -6.50 3.94
C THR A 348 7.20 -5.88 5.25
N TYR A 349 6.31 -5.19 5.97
CA TYR A 349 6.65 -4.49 7.21
C TYR A 349 7.00 -5.45 8.35
N ILE A 350 6.27 -6.57 8.48
CA ILE A 350 6.56 -7.64 9.45
C ILE A 350 7.94 -8.24 9.18
N LYS A 351 8.22 -8.55 7.92
CA LYS A 351 9.48 -9.17 7.51
C LYS A 351 10.66 -8.21 7.68
N ASN A 352 10.48 -6.93 7.38
CA ASN A 352 11.47 -5.87 7.60
C ASN A 352 11.74 -5.62 9.08
N ALA A 353 10.71 -5.67 9.92
CA ALA A 353 10.85 -5.57 11.37
C ALA A 353 11.61 -6.77 11.96
N TYR A 354 11.36 -7.98 11.44
CA TYR A 354 11.99 -9.21 11.94
C TYR A 354 13.52 -9.24 11.73
N GLU A 355 14.09 -8.43 10.83
CA GLU A 355 15.56 -8.35 10.64
C GLU A 355 16.32 -7.89 11.90
N ILE A 356 15.63 -7.34 12.90
CA ILE A 356 16.24 -6.95 14.18
C ILE A 356 17.00 -8.11 14.85
N ILE A 357 16.60 -9.36 14.58
CA ILE A 357 17.25 -10.57 15.09
C ILE A 357 18.70 -10.73 14.61
N HIS A 358 19.13 -10.04 13.55
CA HIS A 358 20.49 -10.13 13.03
C HIS A 358 21.50 -9.30 13.83
N PHE A 359 21.07 -8.38 14.69
CA PHE A 359 21.96 -7.49 15.43
C PHE A 359 22.36 -8.05 16.79
N SER A 360 23.68 -8.16 17.08
CA SER A 360 24.17 -8.65 18.37
C SER A 360 23.77 -7.76 19.57
N LYS A 361 23.47 -6.48 19.31
CA LYS A 361 23.09 -5.45 20.28
C LYS A 361 21.77 -4.81 19.87
N ASP A 362 21.00 -4.40 20.86
CA ASP A 362 19.70 -3.74 20.71
C ASP A 362 19.56 -2.65 21.78
N PRO A 363 20.21 -1.48 21.58
CA PRO A 363 20.15 -0.38 22.55
C PRO A 363 18.76 0.25 22.74
N LEU A 364 17.76 -0.15 21.95
CA LEU A 364 16.38 0.35 22.06
C LEU A 364 15.42 -0.68 22.69
N ASP A 365 15.92 -1.86 23.09
CA ASP A 365 15.13 -2.96 23.67
C ASP A 365 13.91 -3.39 22.84
N LEU A 366 14.04 -3.33 21.52
CA LEU A 366 12.97 -3.65 20.57
C LEU A 366 12.80 -5.17 20.35
N LEU A 367 13.78 -5.98 20.73
CA LEU A 367 13.74 -7.44 20.63
C LEU A 367 12.62 -8.07 21.47
N SER A 368 12.15 -7.37 22.51
CA SER A 368 10.97 -7.73 23.29
C SER A 368 9.73 -7.98 22.41
N ASN A 369 9.65 -7.32 21.25
CA ASN A 369 8.54 -7.44 20.31
C ASN A 369 8.64 -8.64 19.35
N VAL A 370 9.81 -9.30 19.27
CA VAL A 370 10.06 -10.36 18.28
C VAL A 370 9.14 -11.57 18.48
N GLY A 371 8.76 -11.89 19.72
CA GLY A 371 7.80 -12.98 19.98
C GLY A 371 6.46 -12.72 19.29
N MET A 372 5.91 -11.50 19.44
CA MET A 372 4.69 -11.08 18.76
C MET A 372 4.85 -11.10 17.24
N ILE A 373 5.93 -10.52 16.71
CA ILE A 373 6.21 -10.48 15.27
C ILE A 373 6.28 -11.89 14.69
N LYS A 374 6.95 -12.82 15.38
CA LYS A 374 7.09 -14.21 14.96
C LYS A 374 5.75 -14.95 14.92
N ASN A 375 4.85 -14.69 15.86
CA ASN A 375 3.50 -15.27 15.84
C ASN A 375 2.73 -14.85 14.59
N TYR A 376 2.78 -13.56 14.24
CA TYR A 376 2.19 -13.06 12.99
C TYR A 376 2.87 -13.66 11.75
N MET A 377 4.19 -13.84 11.77
CA MET A 377 4.87 -14.52 10.66
C MET A 377 4.39 -15.95 10.48
N GLN A 378 4.14 -16.69 11.57
CA GLN A 378 3.61 -18.05 11.52
C GLN A 378 2.16 -18.07 11.03
N GLU A 379 1.30 -17.19 11.55
CA GLU A 379 -0.12 -17.08 11.18
C GLU A 379 -0.30 -16.81 9.68
N TYR A 380 0.53 -15.92 9.11
CA TYR A 380 0.43 -15.50 7.72
C TYR A 380 1.47 -16.13 6.79
N ASN A 381 2.16 -17.18 7.23
CA ASN A 381 3.18 -17.92 6.46
C ASN A 381 4.26 -17.00 5.84
N ILE A 382 4.71 -16.00 6.59
CA ILE A 382 5.72 -15.04 6.17
C ILE A 382 7.11 -15.61 6.45
N LYS A 383 7.92 -15.75 5.41
CA LYS A 383 9.31 -16.20 5.54
C LYS A 383 10.25 -15.05 5.93
N PRO A 384 11.28 -15.29 6.74
CA PRO A 384 12.31 -14.29 7.04
C PRO A 384 13.09 -13.91 5.77
N HIS A 385 13.65 -12.70 5.76
CA HIS A 385 14.65 -12.29 4.78
C HIS A 385 15.84 -11.60 5.46
N GLY A 386 16.74 -11.00 4.67
CA GLY A 386 17.93 -10.34 5.19
C GLY A 386 19.11 -11.30 5.26
N VAL A 387 19.07 -12.40 4.50
CA VAL A 387 20.17 -13.39 4.49
C VAL A 387 21.48 -12.75 4.06
N GLU A 388 21.42 -11.77 3.16
CA GLU A 388 22.60 -11.04 2.70
C GLU A 388 23.24 -10.22 3.82
N PHE A 389 22.45 -9.53 4.65
CA PHE A 389 22.95 -8.80 5.81
C PHE A 389 23.60 -9.76 6.81
N ARG A 390 22.93 -10.86 7.13
CA ARG A 390 23.46 -11.92 7.99
C ARG A 390 24.80 -12.47 7.45
N PHE A 391 24.84 -12.79 6.17
CA PHE A 391 26.00 -13.40 5.51
C PHE A 391 27.19 -12.44 5.39
N LYS A 392 26.95 -11.18 5.03
CA LYS A 392 28.02 -10.15 4.98
C LYS A 392 28.59 -9.82 6.35
N ASN A 393 27.84 -10.10 7.42
CA ASN A 393 28.30 -9.92 8.79
C ASN A 393 29.11 -11.10 9.34
N GLU A 394 29.22 -12.21 8.60
CA GLU A 394 30.10 -13.32 8.96
C GLU A 394 31.58 -12.91 8.94
N LEU A 395 32.35 -13.52 9.85
CA LEU A 395 33.78 -13.27 9.98
C LEU A 395 34.53 -13.40 8.65
N ALA A 396 34.21 -14.41 7.83
CA ALA A 396 34.84 -14.61 6.54
C ALA A 396 34.66 -13.39 5.62
N TYR A 397 33.43 -12.89 5.48
CA TYR A 397 33.14 -11.77 4.61
C TYR A 397 33.81 -10.48 5.12
N LYS A 398 33.72 -10.21 6.43
CA LYS A 398 34.37 -9.06 7.09
C LYS A 398 35.89 -9.07 6.90
N THR A 399 36.54 -10.20 7.16
CA THR A 399 38.00 -10.36 7.01
C THR A 399 38.44 -10.20 5.56
N GLY A 400 37.75 -10.86 4.62
CA GLY A 400 38.06 -10.72 3.20
C GLY A 400 37.88 -9.29 2.67
N GLY A 401 36.88 -8.56 3.20
CA GLY A 401 36.65 -7.15 2.87
C GLY A 401 37.80 -6.25 3.31
N ILE A 402 38.29 -6.43 4.53
CA ILE A 402 39.47 -5.69 5.02
C ILE A 402 40.72 -6.02 4.20
N ILE A 403 40.98 -7.30 3.92
CA ILE A 403 42.15 -7.70 3.13
C ILE A 403 42.14 -7.02 1.76
N LEU A 404 41.01 -7.13 1.04
CA LEU A 404 40.86 -6.50 -0.28
C LEU A 404 40.99 -4.97 -0.24
N LYS A 405 40.50 -4.33 0.82
CA LYS A 405 40.63 -2.90 1.01
C LYS A 405 42.09 -2.51 1.24
N SER A 406 42.78 -3.20 2.16
CA SER A 406 44.18 -2.93 2.49
C SER A 406 45.13 -3.17 1.31
N CYS A 407 44.80 -4.10 0.40
CA CYS A 407 45.59 -4.32 -0.82
C CYS A 407 45.58 -3.12 -1.79
N LYS A 408 44.78 -2.07 -1.56
CA LYS A 408 44.76 -0.85 -2.39
C LYS A 408 45.89 0.13 -2.08
N SER A 409 46.60 -0.02 -0.96
CA SER A 409 47.68 0.88 -0.56
C SER A 409 48.74 0.17 0.28
N TRP A 410 50.01 0.33 -0.08
CA TRP A 410 51.15 -0.22 0.66
C TRP A 410 51.14 0.16 2.15
N ARG A 411 50.67 1.38 2.49
CA ARG A 411 50.55 1.84 3.87
C ARG A 411 49.49 1.07 4.66
N GLU A 412 48.38 0.69 4.02
CA GLU A 412 47.30 -0.07 4.67
C GLU A 412 47.67 -1.54 4.87
N ILE A 413 48.55 -2.10 4.04
CA ILE A 413 49.06 -3.48 4.18
C ILE A 413 49.81 -3.67 5.49
N PHE A 414 50.67 -2.72 5.90
CA PHE A 414 51.36 -2.79 7.19
C PHE A 414 50.40 -2.76 8.40
N GLY A 415 49.25 -2.10 8.27
CA GLY A 415 48.20 -2.06 9.29
C GLY A 415 47.23 -3.25 9.26
N LEU A 416 47.34 -4.14 8.26
CA LEU A 416 46.44 -5.27 8.06
C LEU A 416 46.42 -6.25 9.25
N PRO A 417 47.56 -6.66 9.85
CA PRO A 417 47.54 -7.57 11.00
C PRO A 417 46.73 -7.02 12.18
N ILE A 418 46.91 -5.73 12.50
CA ILE A 418 46.18 -5.05 13.57
C ILE A 418 44.67 -5.03 13.26
N SER A 419 44.31 -4.70 12.03
CA SER A 419 42.91 -4.62 11.58
C SER A 419 42.21 -5.98 11.64
N ILE A 420 42.90 -7.05 11.22
CA ILE A 420 42.39 -8.43 11.30
C ILE A 420 42.22 -8.86 12.77
N CYS A 421 43.21 -8.61 13.63
CA CYS A 421 43.11 -8.91 15.06
C CYS A 421 41.91 -8.20 15.70
N LYS A 422 41.68 -6.92 15.37
CA LYS A 422 40.52 -6.15 15.82
C LYS A 422 39.21 -6.80 15.38
N ILE A 423 39.05 -7.17 14.11
CA ILE A 423 37.84 -7.85 13.62
C ILE A 423 37.61 -9.19 14.32
N ILE A 424 38.63 -10.03 14.46
CA ILE A 424 38.49 -11.35 15.09
C ILE A 424 38.08 -11.19 16.56
N LYS A 425 38.67 -10.22 17.28
CA LYS A 425 38.28 -9.90 18.66
C LYS A 425 36.83 -9.41 18.72
N GLN A 426 36.45 -8.53 17.80
CA GLN A 426 35.10 -7.99 17.73
C GLN A 426 34.05 -9.08 17.43
N ASP A 427 34.30 -9.97 16.46
CA ASP A 427 33.42 -11.09 16.13
C ASP A 427 33.22 -12.05 17.31
N LYS A 428 34.27 -12.33 18.09
CA LYS A 428 34.15 -13.10 19.34
C LYS A 428 33.25 -12.40 20.36
N ASN A 429 33.43 -11.11 20.56
CA ASN A 429 32.59 -10.32 21.47
C ASN A 429 31.13 -10.30 20.99
N ASP A 430 30.89 -10.08 19.70
CA ASP A 430 29.55 -10.07 19.11
C ASP A 430 28.86 -11.42 19.26
N LYS A 431 29.57 -12.55 19.12
CA LYS A 431 29.03 -13.89 19.38
C LYS A 431 28.65 -14.10 20.85
N ILE A 432 29.46 -13.60 21.79
CA ILE A 432 29.15 -13.66 23.22
C ILE A 432 27.91 -12.81 23.54
N LEU A 433 27.85 -11.59 23.02
CA LEU A 433 26.70 -10.69 23.20
C LEU A 433 25.43 -11.29 22.59
N PHE A 434 25.54 -11.82 21.38
CA PHE A 434 24.45 -12.53 20.71
C PHE A 434 23.95 -13.71 21.55
N LYS A 435 24.83 -14.53 22.12
CA LYS A 435 24.41 -15.65 22.99
C LYS A 435 23.64 -15.16 24.22
N LYS A 436 24.17 -14.15 24.93
CA LYS A 436 23.49 -13.54 26.09
C LYS A 436 22.14 -12.92 25.72
N ARG A 437 22.06 -12.33 24.52
CA ARG A 437 20.82 -11.76 23.97
C ARG A 437 19.78 -12.86 23.72
N ILE A 438 20.16 -14.01 23.17
CA ILE A 438 19.27 -15.16 22.99
C ILE A 438 18.78 -15.73 24.32
N GLU A 439 19.66 -15.81 25.32
CA GLU A 439 19.30 -16.27 26.67
C GLU A 439 18.22 -15.37 27.30
N ARG A 440 18.27 -14.05 27.04
CA ARG A 440 17.25 -13.08 27.48
C ARG A 440 15.98 -13.11 26.63
N ASN A 441 16.11 -13.31 25.32
CA ASN A 441 15.03 -13.28 24.35
C ASN A 441 15.04 -14.55 23.47
N PRO A 442 14.46 -15.67 23.95
CA PRO A 442 14.49 -16.95 23.23
C PRO A 442 13.85 -16.92 21.84
N TYR A 443 12.88 -16.02 21.61
CA TYR A 443 12.24 -15.84 20.30
C TYR A 443 13.16 -15.23 19.23
N ALA A 444 14.28 -14.62 19.62
CA ALA A 444 15.22 -13.95 18.73
C ALA A 444 16.28 -14.89 18.12
N VAL A 445 16.13 -16.21 18.28
CA VAL A 445 17.03 -17.21 17.66
C VAL A 445 17.00 -17.05 16.14
N LEU A 446 18.18 -17.13 15.52
CA LEU A 446 18.30 -17.04 14.07
C LEU A 446 17.69 -18.28 13.39
N PRO A 447 16.82 -18.10 12.39
CA PRO A 447 16.32 -19.19 11.53
C PRO A 447 17.45 -19.93 10.81
N GLN A 448 17.19 -21.15 10.34
CA GLN A 448 18.14 -21.84 9.46
C GLN A 448 18.27 -21.09 8.14
N MET A 449 19.43 -21.19 7.47
CA MET A 449 19.66 -20.44 6.23
C MET A 449 18.67 -20.79 5.12
N SER A 450 18.21 -22.04 5.05
CA SER A 450 17.21 -22.52 4.08
C SER A 450 15.78 -22.08 4.39
N GLU A 451 15.53 -21.46 5.54
CA GLU A 451 14.20 -20.94 5.92
C GLU A 451 13.97 -19.52 5.37
N TYR A 452 15.02 -18.84 4.89
CA TYR A 452 14.92 -17.49 4.35
C TYR A 452 14.26 -17.47 2.96
N GLU A 453 13.43 -16.48 2.68
CA GLU A 453 12.84 -16.23 1.36
C GLU A 453 13.91 -15.92 0.31
N ASP A 454 15.02 -15.30 0.73
CA ASP A 454 16.12 -14.88 -0.14
C ASP A 454 17.35 -15.79 -0.08
N ASP A 455 17.18 -17.05 0.34
CA ASP A 455 18.25 -18.05 0.49
C ASP A 455 19.03 -18.32 -0.83
N TYR A 456 18.39 -18.20 -1.99
CA TYR A 456 19.00 -18.30 -3.31
C TYR A 456 20.21 -17.36 -3.49
N LYS A 457 20.26 -16.24 -2.74
CA LYS A 457 21.40 -15.31 -2.77
C LYS A 457 22.68 -15.91 -2.18
N ILE A 458 22.59 -16.91 -1.29
CA ILE A 458 23.73 -17.49 -0.59
C ILE A 458 24.78 -18.03 -1.58
N GLU A 459 24.35 -18.75 -2.61
CA GLU A 459 25.27 -19.29 -3.61
C GLU A 459 26.01 -18.18 -4.37
N HIS A 460 25.31 -17.09 -4.68
CA HIS A 460 25.91 -15.93 -5.32
C HIS A 460 26.92 -15.25 -4.38
N LEU A 461 26.56 -15.04 -3.12
CA LEU A 461 27.42 -14.42 -2.11
C LEU A 461 28.69 -15.26 -1.84
N LYS A 462 28.58 -16.59 -1.82
CA LYS A 462 29.74 -17.51 -1.72
C LYS A 462 30.71 -17.39 -2.90
N LYS A 463 30.22 -16.95 -4.07
CA LYS A 463 31.05 -16.72 -5.26
C LYS A 463 31.81 -15.39 -5.21
N HIS A 464 31.44 -14.45 -4.32
CA HIS A 464 32.11 -13.16 -4.20
C HIS A 464 33.60 -13.32 -3.85
N LEU A 465 34.45 -12.53 -4.50
CA LEU A 465 35.89 -12.49 -4.25
C LEU A 465 36.20 -12.22 -2.77
N THR A 466 35.45 -11.28 -2.17
CA THR A 466 35.50 -10.94 -0.75
C THR A 466 35.35 -12.17 0.14
N TYR A 467 34.30 -12.96 -0.05
CA TYR A 467 34.04 -14.14 0.76
C TYR A 467 35.14 -15.20 0.57
N LYS A 468 35.53 -15.49 -0.68
CA LYS A 468 36.56 -16.49 -1.00
C LYS A 468 37.91 -16.17 -0.36
N ILE A 469 38.36 -14.92 -0.43
CA ILE A 469 39.60 -14.47 0.21
C ILE A 469 39.51 -14.62 1.73
N GLY A 470 38.38 -14.24 2.31
CA GLY A 470 38.14 -14.41 3.74
C GLY A 470 38.21 -15.86 4.22
N VAL A 471 37.53 -16.77 3.52
CA VAL A 471 37.58 -18.21 3.81
C VAL A 471 39.01 -18.75 3.67
N ALA A 472 39.71 -18.38 2.61
CA ALA A 472 41.11 -18.77 2.42
C ALA A 472 41.97 -18.26 3.58
N PHE A 473 41.82 -16.99 3.98
CA PHE A 473 42.55 -16.43 5.09
C PHE A 473 42.28 -17.20 6.40
N LEU A 474 41.02 -17.38 6.77
CA LEU A 474 40.65 -18.06 8.02
C LEU A 474 41.14 -19.51 8.05
N LYS A 475 41.05 -20.24 6.93
CA LYS A 475 41.57 -21.60 6.80
C LYS A 475 43.07 -21.64 7.11
N TRP A 476 43.85 -20.77 6.48
CA TRP A 476 45.30 -20.77 6.58
C TRP A 476 45.82 -20.13 7.88
N HIS A 477 45.06 -19.18 8.45
CA HIS A 477 45.36 -18.56 9.73
C HIS A 477 45.33 -19.56 10.90
N ASN A 478 44.54 -20.63 10.80
CA ASN A 478 44.49 -21.69 11.82
C ASN A 478 45.81 -22.43 12.02
N TYR A 479 46.70 -22.43 11.02
CA TYR A 479 47.98 -23.13 11.10
C TYR A 479 49.02 -22.37 11.93
N ARG A 480 48.86 -21.05 12.15
CA ARG A 480 49.69 -20.20 13.04
C ARG A 480 51.23 -20.26 12.86
N TYR A 481 51.75 -20.78 11.75
CA TYR A 481 53.18 -20.73 11.39
C TYR A 481 53.38 -20.07 10.02
N ILE A 482 54.63 -19.70 9.70
CA ILE A 482 55.02 -18.97 8.48
C ILE A 482 54.48 -19.64 7.20
N GLY A 483 54.55 -20.97 7.10
CA GLY A 483 54.03 -21.73 5.96
C GLY A 483 52.50 -21.66 5.79
N GLY A 484 51.73 -21.35 6.83
CA GLY A 484 50.31 -21.03 6.70
C GLY A 484 50.08 -19.74 5.89
N TYR A 485 50.91 -18.71 6.12
CA TYR A 485 50.83 -17.45 5.37
C TYR A 485 51.29 -17.62 3.90
N PHE A 486 52.28 -18.47 3.64
CA PHE A 486 52.62 -18.87 2.26
C PHE A 486 51.46 -19.63 1.59
N GLY A 487 50.82 -20.57 2.30
CA GLY A 487 49.63 -21.27 1.81
C GLY A 487 48.48 -20.32 1.47
N PHE A 488 48.28 -19.27 2.28
CA PHE A 488 47.33 -18.21 1.98
C PHE A 488 47.69 -17.45 0.70
N LEU A 489 48.96 -17.09 0.50
CA LEU A 489 49.44 -16.39 -0.69
C LEU A 489 49.20 -17.20 -1.99
N PHE A 490 49.47 -18.51 -1.97
CA PHE A 490 49.17 -19.39 -3.09
C PHE A 490 47.66 -19.54 -3.34
N ALA A 491 46.88 -19.69 -2.27
CA ALA A 491 45.42 -19.79 -2.38
C ALA A 491 44.79 -18.51 -2.93
N THR A 492 45.23 -17.33 -2.49
CA THR A 492 44.74 -16.06 -3.03
C THR A 492 45.16 -15.86 -4.48
N LEU A 493 46.40 -16.19 -4.84
CA LEU A 493 46.85 -16.14 -6.24
C LEU A 493 45.95 -16.98 -7.15
N LYS A 494 45.63 -18.22 -6.74
CA LYS A 494 44.69 -19.09 -7.46
C LYS A 494 43.31 -18.46 -7.59
N ILE A 495 42.76 -17.90 -6.49
CA ILE A 495 41.45 -17.23 -6.49
C ILE A 495 41.46 -16.02 -7.45
N PHE A 496 42.53 -15.22 -7.48
CA PHE A 496 42.67 -14.07 -8.38
C PHE A 496 42.79 -14.50 -9.85
N ILE A 497 43.55 -15.57 -10.14
CA ILE A 497 43.65 -16.13 -11.50
C ILE A 497 42.27 -16.60 -11.98
N GLU A 498 41.54 -17.38 -11.18
CA GLU A 498 40.19 -17.84 -11.50
C GLU A 498 39.20 -16.68 -11.70
N HIS A 499 39.33 -15.61 -10.88
CA HIS A 499 38.47 -14.42 -10.98
C HIS A 499 38.79 -13.60 -12.23
N SER A 500 40.08 -13.39 -12.54
CA SER A 500 40.55 -12.71 -13.75
C SER A 500 40.15 -13.47 -15.01
N TYR A 501 40.26 -14.80 -14.99
CA TYR A 501 39.84 -15.68 -16.08
C TYR A 501 38.33 -15.58 -16.34
N LYS A 502 37.48 -15.51 -15.30
CA LYS A 502 36.03 -15.25 -15.44
C LYS A 502 35.70 -13.85 -15.96
N LYS A 503 36.48 -12.83 -15.59
CA LYS A 503 36.31 -11.46 -16.10
C LYS A 503 36.70 -11.37 -17.59
N ASN A 504 37.77 -12.07 -17.99
CA ASN A 504 38.19 -12.21 -19.39
C ASN A 504 37.28 -13.11 -20.22
N LYS A 505 36.57 -14.07 -19.59
CA LYS A 505 35.50 -14.86 -20.24
C LYS A 505 34.32 -13.99 -20.71
N LYS A 506 34.12 -12.81 -20.10
CA LYS A 506 33.14 -11.81 -20.57
C LYS A 506 33.61 -11.03 -21.81
N ASN A 507 34.88 -11.17 -22.20
CA ASN A 507 35.52 -10.46 -23.31
C ASN A 507 36.14 -11.39 -24.38
N ASN A 508 35.92 -12.71 -24.36
CA ASN A 508 36.56 -13.63 -25.30
C ASN A 508 35.59 -14.57 -26.01
N LEU A 509 35.43 -14.31 -27.31
CA LEU A 509 34.65 -14.99 -28.36
C LEU A 509 34.91 -16.50 -28.54
N LEU A 510 35.94 -17.05 -27.88
CA LEU A 510 36.39 -18.44 -28.08
C LEU A 510 35.62 -19.47 -27.24
N VAL A 511 34.85 -19.02 -26.24
CA VAL A 511 33.90 -19.90 -25.50
C VAL A 511 32.59 -20.06 -26.28
N ASP A 512 32.23 -19.09 -27.11
CA ASP A 512 31.04 -19.15 -27.97
C ASP A 512 31.14 -20.29 -28.99
N LEU A 513 32.35 -20.63 -29.45
CA LEU A 513 32.59 -21.78 -30.36
C LEU A 513 32.38 -23.14 -29.68
N TRP A 514 32.59 -23.25 -28.36
CA TRP A 514 32.36 -24.48 -27.61
C TRP A 514 30.92 -24.58 -27.10
N GLN A 515 30.24 -23.45 -26.87
CA GLN A 515 28.81 -23.40 -26.58
C GLN A 515 27.94 -23.57 -27.82
N ALA A 516 28.39 -23.17 -29.01
CA ALA A 516 27.72 -23.44 -30.28
C ALA A 516 27.60 -24.96 -30.53
N ASP A 517 28.63 -25.74 -30.19
CA ASP A 517 28.64 -27.20 -30.37
C ASP A 517 27.69 -27.95 -29.41
N ILE A 518 27.45 -27.39 -28.22
CA ILE A 518 26.44 -27.91 -27.26
C ILE A 518 25.04 -27.41 -27.61
N GLY A 519 24.91 -26.15 -28.06
CA GLY A 519 23.66 -25.58 -28.55
C GLY A 519 23.10 -26.32 -29.78
N GLN A 520 23.99 -26.79 -30.66
CA GLN A 520 23.62 -27.60 -31.83
C GLN A 520 23.08 -28.99 -31.41
N LYS A 521 23.62 -29.58 -30.34
CA LYS A 521 23.18 -30.88 -29.79
C LYS A 521 21.87 -30.77 -28.99
N VAL A 522 21.65 -29.67 -28.27
CA VAL A 522 20.38 -29.37 -27.57
C VAL A 522 19.27 -29.02 -28.56
N SER A 523 19.58 -28.28 -29.64
CA SER A 523 18.62 -27.99 -30.72
C SER A 523 18.17 -29.25 -31.48
N HIS A 524 18.98 -30.31 -31.52
CA HIS A 524 18.63 -31.57 -32.15
C HIS A 524 17.66 -32.40 -31.28
N MET A 525 17.81 -32.34 -29.95
CA MET A 525 16.85 -32.93 -29.01
C MET A 525 15.50 -32.18 -28.99
N ASP A 526 15.52 -30.85 -29.10
CA ASP A 526 14.31 -30.01 -29.14
C ASP A 526 13.51 -30.22 -30.46
N PHE A 527 14.21 -30.56 -31.56
CA PHE A 527 13.62 -30.93 -32.85
C PHE A 527 12.88 -32.29 -32.79
N GLU A 528 13.47 -33.30 -32.12
CA GLU A 528 12.83 -34.61 -31.94
C GLU A 528 11.63 -34.56 -30.96
N ILE A 529 11.67 -33.69 -29.95
CA ILE A 529 10.54 -33.44 -29.04
C ILE A 529 9.38 -32.71 -29.76
N LYS A 530 9.68 -31.73 -30.64
CA LYS A 530 8.67 -31.06 -31.48
C LYS A 530 7.99 -32.01 -32.46
N LYS A 531 8.73 -32.96 -33.04
CA LYS A 531 8.22 -34.01 -33.94
C LYS A 531 7.23 -34.95 -33.25
N ILE A 532 7.46 -35.26 -31.98
CA ILE A 532 6.52 -36.04 -31.13
C ILE A 532 5.27 -35.20 -30.78
N GLY A 533 5.43 -33.89 -30.56
CA GLY A 533 4.32 -32.96 -30.31
C GLY A 533 3.41 -32.71 -31.52
N GLU A 534 3.97 -32.62 -32.73
CA GLU A 534 3.19 -32.45 -33.98
C GLU A 534 2.38 -33.71 -34.32
N THR A 535 2.88 -34.90 -34.00
CA THR A 535 2.17 -36.18 -34.17
C THR A 535 0.99 -36.33 -33.18
N LEU A 536 1.08 -35.73 -31.99
CA LEU A 536 -0.02 -35.66 -31.01
C LEU A 536 -1.06 -34.58 -31.36
N ARG A 537 -0.65 -33.49 -32.03
CA ARG A 537 -1.53 -32.40 -32.46
C ARG A 537 -2.44 -32.82 -33.64
N TYR A 538 -1.91 -33.62 -34.56
CA TYR A 538 -2.66 -34.18 -35.71
C TYR A 538 -3.78 -35.16 -35.28
N ASN A 539 -3.62 -35.84 -34.14
CA ASN A 539 -4.64 -36.75 -33.59
C ASN A 539 -5.74 -36.04 -32.76
N LEU A 540 -5.51 -34.80 -32.30
CA LEU A 540 -6.51 -34.01 -31.56
C LEU A 540 -7.39 -33.15 -32.48
N GLU A 541 -6.89 -32.74 -33.65
CA GLU A 541 -7.69 -32.02 -34.67
C GLU A 541 -8.71 -32.94 -35.38
N SER A 542 -8.45 -34.26 -35.42
CA SER A 542 -9.41 -35.27 -35.91
C SER A 542 -10.59 -35.55 -34.95
N ILE A 543 -10.52 -35.11 -33.69
CA ILE A 543 -11.57 -35.31 -32.69
C ILE A 543 -12.50 -34.08 -32.60
N ASN A 544 -11.97 -32.86 -32.77
CA ASN A 544 -12.80 -31.65 -32.81
C ASN A 544 -13.59 -31.49 -34.12
N HIS A 545 -13.14 -32.07 -35.23
CA HIS A 545 -13.90 -32.14 -36.49
C HIS A 545 -15.06 -33.17 -36.46
N LYS A 546 -15.13 -34.02 -35.43
CA LYS A 546 -16.25 -34.98 -35.22
C LYS A 546 -17.33 -34.45 -34.28
N LEU A 547 -17.07 -33.37 -33.54
CA LEU A 547 -18.05 -32.73 -32.66
C LEU A 547 -18.80 -31.57 -33.34
N SER A 548 -18.29 -31.05 -34.45
CA SER A 548 -19.03 -30.17 -35.37
C SER A 548 -19.99 -30.93 -36.32
N TYR A 549 -19.98 -32.27 -36.30
CA TYR A 549 -20.73 -33.13 -37.22
C TYR A 549 -22.15 -33.52 -36.72
N PHE A 550 -22.56 -33.14 -35.51
CA PHE A 550 -23.90 -33.42 -34.96
C PHE A 550 -24.75 -32.16 -34.78
N GLY A 551 -24.62 -31.20 -35.69
CA GLY A 551 -25.26 -29.89 -35.58
C GLY A 551 -26.75 -29.92 -35.26
N MET A 552 -27.19 -29.15 -34.28
CA MET A 552 -28.61 -28.86 -34.03
C MET A 552 -28.78 -27.45 -33.45
N PHE A 553 -28.83 -26.46 -34.34
CA PHE A 553 -29.78 -25.35 -34.17
C PHE A 553 -30.84 -25.52 -35.25
N GLY A 554 -32.07 -25.80 -34.85
CA GLY A 554 -33.21 -25.69 -35.74
C GLY A 554 -34.39 -26.58 -35.39
N VAL A 555 -35.56 -25.95 -35.37
CA VAL A 555 -36.91 -26.50 -35.57
C VAL A 555 -37.74 -26.83 -34.32
N ASP A 556 -38.78 -25.99 -34.21
CA ASP A 556 -40.15 -26.12 -33.70
C ASP A 556 -40.46 -26.76 -32.34
N LEU A 557 -40.49 -25.88 -31.34
CA LEU A 557 -41.16 -26.08 -30.04
C LEU A 557 -42.67 -25.84 -30.14
N GLN A 558 -43.39 -26.67 -30.89
CA GLN A 558 -44.85 -26.56 -30.89
C GLN A 558 -45.64 -27.74 -30.35
N ASN A 559 -45.11 -28.96 -30.20
CA ASN A 559 -45.91 -30.07 -29.61
C ASN A 559 -45.14 -31.34 -29.15
N SER A 560 -43.87 -31.27 -28.75
CA SER A 560 -43.10 -32.46 -28.36
C SER A 560 -42.59 -32.39 -26.92
N LEU A 561 -42.60 -33.54 -26.23
CA LEU A 561 -41.77 -33.83 -25.06
C LEU A 561 -40.37 -33.20 -25.24
N LEU A 562 -39.85 -32.53 -24.19
CA LEU A 562 -38.53 -31.90 -24.18
C LEU A 562 -37.49 -32.85 -24.80
N ARG A 563 -36.80 -32.42 -25.87
CA ARG A 563 -35.76 -33.25 -26.49
C ARG A 563 -34.58 -33.36 -25.54
N GLU A 564 -33.80 -34.43 -25.68
CA GLU A 564 -32.61 -34.66 -24.84
C GLU A 564 -31.60 -33.50 -24.92
N GLU A 565 -31.53 -32.83 -26.07
CA GLU A 565 -30.68 -31.64 -26.28
C GLU A 565 -31.18 -30.40 -25.54
N ASP A 566 -32.50 -30.19 -25.51
CA ASP A 566 -33.12 -29.10 -24.75
C ASP A 566 -32.87 -29.33 -23.24
N MET A 567 -33.00 -30.59 -22.78
CA MET A 567 -32.64 -30.98 -21.41
C MET A 567 -31.15 -30.79 -21.10
N LYS A 568 -30.24 -31.12 -22.04
CA LYS A 568 -28.80 -30.86 -21.89
C LYS A 568 -28.49 -29.38 -21.78
N LEU A 569 -29.16 -28.54 -22.58
CA LEU A 569 -28.99 -27.09 -22.53
C LEU A 569 -29.57 -26.49 -21.24
N ILE A 570 -30.72 -26.98 -20.76
CA ILE A 570 -31.28 -26.63 -19.45
C ILE A 570 -30.31 -27.00 -18.35
N TYR A 571 -29.84 -28.24 -18.33
CA TYR A 571 -28.85 -28.68 -17.36
C TYR A 571 -27.55 -27.88 -17.46
N ALA A 572 -27.11 -27.50 -18.66
CA ALA A 572 -25.95 -26.63 -18.84
C ALA A 572 -26.19 -25.24 -18.24
N ARG A 573 -27.36 -24.62 -18.44
CA ARG A 573 -27.69 -23.30 -17.86
C ARG A 573 -27.94 -23.37 -16.35
N LEU A 574 -28.64 -24.38 -15.85
CA LEU A 574 -28.78 -24.61 -14.39
C LEU A 574 -27.41 -24.90 -13.75
N LYS A 575 -26.48 -25.53 -14.47
CA LYS A 575 -25.08 -25.73 -14.07
C LYS A 575 -24.26 -24.44 -14.16
N GLU A 576 -24.51 -23.57 -15.13
CA GLU A 576 -23.91 -22.22 -15.19
C GLU A 576 -24.39 -21.33 -14.05
N MET A 577 -25.66 -21.46 -13.65
CA MET A 577 -26.21 -20.89 -12.41
C MET A 577 -25.73 -21.63 -11.16
N ARG A 578 -24.99 -22.73 -11.35
CA ARG A 578 -24.38 -23.58 -10.32
C ARG A 578 -25.38 -24.06 -9.26
N ILE A 579 -26.60 -24.33 -9.74
CA ILE A 579 -27.64 -24.99 -8.96
C ILE A 579 -27.24 -26.47 -8.79
N PRO A 580 -27.41 -27.05 -7.59
CA PRO A 580 -27.20 -28.48 -7.35
C PRO A 580 -28.03 -29.37 -8.29
N CYS A 581 -27.40 -30.38 -8.90
CA CYS A 581 -28.07 -31.30 -9.83
C CYS A 581 -29.30 -32.01 -9.23
N SER A 582 -29.32 -32.21 -7.91
CA SER A 582 -30.45 -32.80 -7.18
C SER A 582 -31.74 -32.00 -7.34
N LEU A 583 -31.65 -30.69 -7.59
CA LEU A 583 -32.79 -29.77 -7.66
C LEU A 583 -33.27 -29.54 -9.08
N TYR A 584 -32.57 -30.06 -10.09
CA TYR A 584 -32.94 -29.79 -11.48
C TYR A 584 -34.34 -30.30 -11.81
N LYS A 585 -34.70 -31.45 -11.26
CA LYS A 585 -36.04 -32.01 -11.41
C LYS A 585 -37.10 -31.15 -10.71
N ASP A 586 -36.80 -30.64 -9.53
CA ASP A 586 -37.71 -29.76 -8.80
C ASP A 586 -37.92 -28.44 -9.54
N ILE A 587 -36.85 -27.85 -10.10
CA ILE A 587 -36.91 -26.61 -10.87
C ILE A 587 -37.77 -26.76 -12.12
N LEU A 588 -37.62 -27.89 -12.82
CA LEU A 588 -38.34 -28.18 -14.05
C LEU A 588 -39.80 -28.56 -13.83
N CYS A 589 -40.15 -29.03 -12.63
CA CYS A 589 -41.48 -29.57 -12.35
C CYS A 589 -42.34 -28.69 -11.43
N LYS A 590 -41.77 -27.72 -10.73
CA LYS A 590 -42.48 -26.86 -9.75
C LYS A 590 -42.55 -25.39 -10.20
N LYS A 591 -43.44 -24.64 -9.55
CA LYS A 591 -43.45 -23.16 -9.63
C LYS A 591 -42.20 -22.60 -8.97
N CYS A 592 -41.31 -22.06 -9.79
CA CYS A 592 -40.00 -21.60 -9.38
C CYS A 592 -39.82 -20.11 -9.67
N ILE A 593 -39.12 -19.44 -8.77
CA ILE A 593 -38.76 -18.04 -8.93
C ILE A 593 -37.28 -17.85 -8.66
N PHE A 594 -36.63 -17.13 -9.57
CA PHE A 594 -35.24 -16.75 -9.48
C PHE A 594 -35.17 -15.26 -9.23
N ILE A 595 -34.38 -14.86 -8.25
CA ILE A 595 -34.01 -13.47 -8.04
C ILE A 595 -32.52 -13.39 -8.31
N ASP A 596 -32.11 -12.76 -9.40
CA ASP A 596 -30.72 -12.62 -9.79
C ASP A 596 -30.24 -11.19 -9.58
N THR A 597 -29.27 -11.01 -8.70
CA THR A 597 -28.67 -9.71 -8.41
C THR A 597 -27.29 -9.53 -9.06
N SER A 598 -26.91 -10.42 -9.97
CA SER A 598 -25.59 -10.45 -10.60
C SER A 598 -25.45 -9.58 -11.85
N GLY A 599 -26.56 -9.05 -12.38
CA GLY A 599 -26.56 -8.10 -13.50
C GLY A 599 -26.27 -8.71 -14.88
N GLN A 600 -26.38 -10.04 -15.05
CA GLN A 600 -26.23 -10.70 -16.36
C GLN A 600 -27.60 -11.03 -16.97
N TYR A 601 -28.26 -10.04 -17.60
CA TYR A 601 -29.73 -10.03 -17.73
C TYR A 601 -30.33 -10.36 -19.11
N ILE A 602 -29.57 -10.67 -20.17
CA ILE A 602 -30.18 -10.85 -21.50
C ILE A 602 -30.21 -12.31 -21.96
N GLU A 603 -29.06 -12.95 -22.11
CA GLU A 603 -29.01 -14.29 -22.73
C GLU A 603 -29.61 -15.40 -21.85
N MET A 604 -29.36 -15.35 -20.55
CA MET A 604 -29.89 -16.31 -19.58
C MET A 604 -31.40 -16.15 -19.39
N CYS A 605 -31.88 -14.91 -19.36
CA CYS A 605 -33.30 -14.57 -19.26
C CYS A 605 -34.08 -15.10 -20.46
N ASN A 606 -33.57 -14.89 -21.68
CA ASN A 606 -34.19 -15.38 -22.90
C ASN A 606 -34.26 -16.90 -22.98
N PHE A 607 -33.32 -17.61 -22.35
CA PHE A 607 -33.30 -19.06 -22.34
C PHE A 607 -34.24 -19.65 -21.27
N LEU A 608 -34.11 -19.23 -20.00
CA LEU A 608 -34.88 -19.81 -18.89
C LEU A 608 -36.36 -19.42 -18.92
N SER A 609 -36.70 -18.28 -19.51
CA SER A 609 -38.09 -17.85 -19.68
C SER A 609 -38.87 -18.66 -20.73
N GLN A 610 -38.21 -19.56 -21.46
CA GLN A 610 -38.87 -20.48 -22.40
C GLN A 610 -39.64 -21.62 -21.71
N PHE A 611 -39.44 -21.81 -20.40
CA PHE A 611 -40.08 -22.85 -19.61
C PHE A 611 -41.29 -22.33 -18.84
N ASP A 612 -42.33 -23.15 -18.77
CA ASP A 612 -43.51 -22.85 -17.96
C ASP A 612 -43.12 -22.91 -16.47
N ASN A 613 -43.67 -22.00 -15.66
CA ASN A 613 -43.48 -21.93 -14.20
C ASN A 613 -42.13 -21.40 -13.68
N ILE A 614 -41.28 -20.79 -14.53
CA ILE A 614 -40.07 -20.07 -14.10
C ILE A 614 -40.28 -18.56 -14.25
N LYS A 615 -40.22 -17.80 -13.14
CA LYS A 615 -40.16 -16.33 -13.17
C LYS A 615 -38.80 -15.83 -12.71
N LEU A 616 -38.26 -14.81 -13.38
CA LEU A 616 -36.96 -14.22 -13.04
C LEU A 616 -37.13 -12.74 -12.68
N TYR A 617 -36.58 -12.37 -11.53
CA TYR A 617 -36.50 -11.01 -11.03
C TYR A 617 -35.04 -10.62 -11.02
N VAL A 618 -34.69 -9.55 -11.71
CA VAL A 618 -33.32 -9.05 -11.71
C VAL A 618 -33.24 -7.82 -10.81
N PHE A 619 -32.27 -7.81 -9.90
CA PHE A 619 -32.01 -6.70 -9.00
C PHE A 619 -30.64 -6.11 -9.30
N GLU A 620 -30.58 -4.84 -9.67
CA GLU A 620 -29.29 -4.14 -9.79
C GLU A 620 -28.94 -3.43 -8.49
N PRO A 621 -27.93 -3.91 -7.73
CA PRO A 621 -27.63 -3.40 -6.38
C PRO A 621 -27.34 -1.90 -6.35
N ASN A 622 -26.77 -1.37 -7.42
CA ASN A 622 -26.32 0.03 -7.50
C ASN A 622 -27.41 1.01 -7.96
N LEU A 623 -28.49 0.52 -8.58
CA LEU A 623 -29.54 1.38 -9.15
C LEU A 623 -30.92 1.14 -8.54
N LEU A 624 -31.10 0.12 -7.68
CA LEU A 624 -32.41 -0.28 -7.14
C LEU A 624 -33.49 -0.45 -8.22
N ILE A 625 -33.04 -0.84 -9.42
CA ILE A 625 -33.92 -1.14 -10.55
C ILE A 625 -34.27 -2.62 -10.47
N PHE A 626 -35.57 -2.89 -10.51
CA PHE A 626 -36.15 -4.22 -10.60
C PHE A 626 -36.61 -4.45 -12.04
N SER A 627 -36.14 -5.52 -12.65
CA SER A 627 -36.71 -5.99 -13.91
C SER A 627 -37.46 -7.29 -13.64
N LEU A 628 -38.78 -7.28 -13.85
CA LEU A 628 -39.60 -8.47 -13.86
C LEU A 628 -39.77 -8.95 -15.30
N LEU A 629 -39.40 -10.20 -15.52
CA LEU A 629 -39.63 -10.89 -16.78
C LEU A 629 -40.79 -11.86 -16.61
N GLU A 630 -41.93 -11.54 -17.20
CA GLU A 630 -43.10 -12.42 -17.23
C GLU A 630 -43.46 -12.80 -18.67
N ARG A 631 -43.60 -14.11 -18.91
CA ARG A 631 -44.08 -14.63 -20.19
C ARG A 631 -45.60 -14.66 -20.20
N GLN A 632 -46.21 -13.74 -20.97
CA GLN A 632 -47.66 -13.75 -21.22
C GLN A 632 -47.92 -14.34 -22.61
N LYS A 633 -47.98 -15.68 -22.69
CA LYS A 633 -48.22 -16.50 -23.90
C LYS A 633 -47.03 -16.65 -24.85
N LYS A 634 -47.20 -17.61 -25.79
CA LYS A 634 -46.20 -18.38 -26.54
C LYS A 634 -45.05 -17.58 -27.17
N TYR A 635 -45.19 -16.27 -27.44
CA TYR A 635 -44.18 -15.45 -28.13
C TYR A 635 -43.96 -14.00 -27.61
N ASN A 636 -44.58 -13.55 -26.51
CA ASN A 636 -44.37 -12.19 -25.99
C ASN A 636 -43.81 -12.21 -24.56
N PHE A 637 -42.66 -11.56 -24.37
CA PHE A 637 -42.12 -11.24 -23.05
C PHE A 637 -42.53 -9.81 -22.69
N ASN A 638 -43.12 -9.65 -21.50
CA ASN A 638 -43.22 -8.34 -20.90
C ASN A 638 -42.02 -8.17 -19.98
N ILE A 639 -41.14 -7.24 -20.34
CA ILE A 639 -40.13 -6.71 -19.41
C ILE A 639 -40.83 -5.58 -18.66
N PHE A 640 -41.14 -5.83 -17.40
CA PHE A 640 -41.60 -4.77 -16.51
C PHE A 640 -40.39 -4.21 -15.80
N ASN A 641 -39.95 -3.04 -16.24
CA ASN A 641 -38.94 -2.27 -15.53
C ASN A 641 -39.65 -1.45 -14.46
N PHE A 642 -39.38 -1.77 -13.20
CA PHE A 642 -39.72 -0.93 -12.07
C PHE A 642 -38.42 -0.32 -11.58
N SER A 643 -38.23 0.97 -11.82
CA SER A 643 -37.22 1.73 -11.08
C SER A 643 -37.85 2.17 -9.76
N LEU A 644 -37.17 1.92 -8.63
CA LEU A 644 -37.34 2.81 -7.48
C LEU A 644 -36.71 4.15 -7.88
N GLY A 645 -37.50 4.96 -8.58
CA GLY A 645 -37.04 6.14 -9.28
C GLY A 645 -36.84 7.33 -8.37
N TYR A 646 -35.71 8.00 -8.56
CA TYR A 646 -35.49 9.38 -8.16
C TYR A 646 -36.19 10.29 -9.19
N GLU A 647 -37.13 11.13 -8.81
CA GLU A 647 -37.46 12.27 -9.66
C GLU A 647 -36.35 13.31 -9.52
N ALA A 648 -35.52 13.43 -10.56
CA ALA A 648 -34.61 14.54 -10.69
C ALA A 648 -35.41 15.77 -11.12
N ASN A 649 -35.64 16.71 -10.20
CA ASN A 649 -35.68 18.13 -10.55
C ASN A 649 -35.37 19.05 -9.34
N ASN A 650 -34.34 19.88 -9.57
CA ASN A 650 -33.92 21.09 -8.88
C ASN A 650 -33.17 21.03 -7.54
N GLU A 651 -32.20 21.95 -7.48
CA GLU A 651 -31.13 22.12 -6.51
C GLU A 651 -31.64 22.38 -5.07
N ASN A 652 -30.88 21.83 -4.11
CA ASN A 652 -30.86 22.07 -2.66
C ASN A 652 -31.70 21.14 -1.75
N ILE A 653 -30.96 20.55 -0.79
CA ILE A 653 -31.39 19.93 0.47
C ILE A 653 -31.97 18.51 0.38
N LEU A 654 -31.30 17.59 1.09
CA LEU A 654 -31.70 16.23 1.41
C LEU A 654 -33.10 16.17 2.07
N LYS A 655 -34.14 16.00 1.27
CA LYS A 655 -35.38 15.32 1.67
C LYS A 655 -35.77 14.36 0.54
N LYS A 656 -35.91 13.08 0.89
CA LYS A 656 -35.94 11.94 -0.02
C LYS A 656 -37.32 11.30 0.02
N ASP A 657 -38.16 11.58 -0.97
CA ASP A 657 -39.40 10.85 -1.21
C ASP A 657 -39.23 10.04 -2.52
N LEU A 658 -39.69 8.78 -2.54
CA LEU A 658 -39.60 7.86 -3.69
C LEU A 658 -41.01 7.42 -4.10
N VAL A 659 -41.31 7.40 -5.40
CA VAL A 659 -42.62 7.01 -5.96
C VAL A 659 -42.49 5.79 -6.88
N LEU A 660 -43.44 4.85 -6.76
CA LEU A 660 -43.56 3.67 -7.61
C LEU A 660 -44.38 4.04 -8.87
N LEU A 661 -43.78 3.95 -10.06
CA LEU A 661 -44.49 4.16 -11.34
C LEU A 661 -44.83 2.81 -11.97
N LEU A 662 -46.11 2.43 -11.89
CA LEU A 662 -46.70 1.36 -12.69
C LEU A 662 -47.38 1.98 -13.92
N ASN A 663 -47.26 1.34 -15.09
CA ASN A 663 -48.06 1.71 -16.24
C ASN A 663 -49.56 1.53 -15.89
N ASN A 664 -50.23 2.66 -15.69
CA ASN A 664 -51.66 2.87 -15.43
C ASN A 664 -52.23 2.37 -14.08
N GLN A 665 -52.54 3.36 -13.23
CA GLN A 665 -53.42 3.41 -12.05
C GLN A 665 -52.76 3.45 -10.66
N GLU A 666 -53.18 4.49 -9.93
CA GLU A 666 -53.00 4.89 -8.52
C GLU A 666 -51.63 4.71 -7.85
N SER A 667 -51.01 5.86 -7.56
CA SER A 667 -49.75 6.02 -6.84
C SER A 667 -49.89 5.62 -5.36
N LEU A 668 -49.08 4.65 -4.93
CA LEU A 668 -48.84 4.37 -3.52
C LEU A 668 -47.54 5.09 -3.10
N GLU A 669 -47.60 5.93 -2.06
CA GLU A 669 -46.44 6.63 -1.49
C GLU A 669 -45.64 5.69 -0.56
N PHE A 670 -44.30 5.71 -0.67
CA PHE A 670 -43.40 4.90 0.16
C PHE A 670 -42.26 5.74 0.74
N VAL A 671 -41.91 5.51 2.02
CA VAL A 671 -40.82 6.19 2.73
C VAL A 671 -39.59 5.27 2.85
N SER A 672 -38.55 5.62 2.10
CA SER A 672 -37.10 5.33 2.18
C SER A 672 -36.52 4.01 2.76
N SER A 673 -35.81 3.28 1.90
CA SER A 673 -34.46 2.68 2.03
C SER A 673 -34.16 1.68 3.17
N GLU A 674 -35.15 0.94 3.67
CA GLU A 674 -34.92 -0.13 4.63
C GLU A 674 -35.21 -1.51 4.02
N ILE A 675 -34.64 -2.56 4.62
CA ILE A 675 -34.95 -3.98 4.37
C ILE A 675 -36.46 -4.28 4.32
N LYS A 676 -37.28 -3.42 4.93
CA LYS A 676 -38.73 -3.41 4.79
C LYS A 676 -39.18 -3.35 3.33
N ASP A 677 -38.47 -2.67 2.43
CA ASP A 677 -38.82 -2.56 1.01
C ASP A 677 -38.59 -3.88 0.26
N ILE A 678 -37.56 -4.65 0.63
CA ILE A 678 -37.35 -6.01 0.11
C ILE A 678 -38.37 -6.98 0.71
N GLN A 679 -38.63 -6.90 2.02
CA GLN A 679 -39.68 -7.71 2.65
C GLN A 679 -41.07 -7.38 2.10
N LYS A 680 -41.32 -6.12 1.76
CA LYS A 680 -42.56 -5.62 1.17
C LYS A 680 -42.65 -6.03 -0.29
N PHE A 681 -41.58 -5.92 -1.07
CA PHE A 681 -41.49 -6.48 -2.42
C PHE A 681 -41.73 -8.00 -2.46
N ILE A 682 -41.06 -8.76 -1.58
CA ILE A 682 -41.26 -10.21 -1.42
C ILE A 682 -42.73 -10.53 -1.13
N LYS A 683 -43.41 -9.70 -0.34
CA LYS A 683 -44.84 -9.82 -0.03
C LYS A 683 -45.76 -9.37 -1.19
N GLU A 684 -45.46 -8.25 -1.84
CA GLU A 684 -46.26 -7.63 -2.91
C GLU A 684 -46.19 -8.41 -4.23
N VAL A 685 -45.07 -9.07 -4.49
CA VAL A 685 -44.91 -9.98 -5.63
C VAL A 685 -45.62 -11.32 -5.41
N CYS A 686 -46.25 -11.52 -4.25
CA CYS A 686 -46.92 -12.77 -3.85
C CYS A 686 -46.00 -13.99 -4.06
N LEU A 687 -44.76 -13.92 -3.56
CA LEU A 687 -43.80 -15.03 -3.66
C LEU A 687 -44.27 -16.30 -2.94
N ASP A 688 -45.33 -16.23 -2.14
CA ASP A 688 -45.89 -17.35 -1.39
C ASP A 688 -46.50 -18.44 -2.29
N ASP A 689 -46.88 -18.11 -3.53
CA ASP A 689 -47.43 -19.07 -4.50
C ASP A 689 -46.37 -19.97 -5.16
N TYR A 690 -45.09 -19.77 -4.86
CA TYR A 690 -43.96 -20.49 -5.47
C TYR A 690 -43.33 -21.47 -4.48
N GLU A 691 -43.19 -22.72 -4.93
CA GLU A 691 -42.65 -23.80 -4.12
C GLU A 691 -41.12 -23.75 -3.99
N LEU A 692 -40.44 -23.13 -4.96
CA LEU A 692 -38.98 -23.02 -4.97
C LEU A 692 -38.54 -21.59 -5.26
N LYS A 693 -37.75 -21.01 -4.35
CA LYS A 693 -37.30 -19.61 -4.40
C LYS A 693 -35.78 -19.59 -4.37
N ILE A 694 -35.14 -19.10 -5.42
CA ILE A 694 -33.68 -19.08 -5.54
C ILE A 694 -33.22 -17.63 -5.66
N LEU A 695 -32.42 -17.16 -4.70
CA LEU A 695 -31.74 -15.88 -4.77
C LEU A 695 -30.31 -16.10 -5.24
N ARG A 696 -29.85 -15.37 -6.24
CA ARG A 696 -28.48 -15.42 -6.75
C ARG A 696 -27.87 -14.04 -6.59
N LEU A 697 -26.74 -13.96 -5.90
CA LEU A 697 -26.05 -12.74 -5.53
C LEU A 697 -24.69 -12.70 -6.19
N LYS A 698 -24.36 -11.59 -6.84
CA LYS A 698 -22.96 -11.26 -7.13
C LYS A 698 -22.35 -10.66 -5.89
N ILE A 699 -21.26 -11.26 -5.41
CA ILE A 699 -20.53 -10.77 -4.24
C ILE A 699 -19.45 -9.79 -4.69
N ASP A 700 -19.89 -8.56 -4.94
CA ASP A 700 -19.07 -7.35 -4.92
C ASP A 700 -19.29 -6.59 -3.60
N LYS A 701 -18.85 -5.33 -3.50
CA LYS A 701 -19.03 -4.50 -2.29
C LYS A 701 -20.50 -4.30 -1.91
N ALA A 702 -21.37 -4.03 -2.89
CA ALA A 702 -22.80 -3.81 -2.65
C ALA A 702 -23.52 -5.14 -2.35
N GLY A 703 -23.17 -6.20 -3.09
CA GLY A 703 -23.68 -7.55 -2.87
C GLY A 703 -23.29 -8.12 -1.51
N TRP A 704 -22.09 -7.81 -1.00
CA TRP A 704 -21.68 -8.16 0.36
C TRP A 704 -22.55 -7.50 1.42
N TYR A 705 -22.79 -6.18 1.29
CA TYR A 705 -23.68 -5.47 2.20
C TYR A 705 -25.09 -6.09 2.20
N PHE A 706 -25.59 -6.39 1.00
CA PHE A 706 -26.90 -7.01 0.81
C PHE A 706 -26.98 -8.41 1.44
N LEU A 707 -25.98 -9.26 1.23
CA LEU A 707 -25.89 -10.59 1.82
C LEU A 707 -25.86 -10.52 3.35
N ASN A 708 -25.07 -9.61 3.94
CA ASN A 708 -25.06 -9.42 5.39
C ASN A 708 -26.45 -9.04 5.91
N LYS A 709 -27.19 -8.19 5.20
CA LYS A 709 -28.57 -7.85 5.58
C LYS A 709 -29.54 -9.03 5.44
N ILE A 710 -29.38 -9.86 4.41
CA ILE A 710 -30.14 -11.10 4.23
C ILE A 710 -29.91 -12.04 5.41
N ILE A 711 -28.66 -12.19 5.86
CA ILE A 711 -28.28 -13.02 7.01
C ILE A 711 -28.83 -12.41 8.31
N GLU A 712 -28.51 -11.13 8.58
CA GLU A 712 -28.91 -10.40 9.80
C GLU A 712 -30.43 -10.43 10.03
N LYS A 713 -31.22 -10.24 8.97
CA LYS A 713 -32.68 -10.22 9.05
C LYS A 713 -33.34 -11.58 8.77
N ARG A 714 -32.54 -12.64 8.63
CA ARG A 714 -33.00 -14.00 8.32
C ARG A 714 -33.87 -14.10 7.06
N LEU A 715 -33.65 -13.21 6.09
CA LEU A 715 -34.38 -13.24 4.81
C LEU A 715 -34.04 -14.47 3.99
N TYR A 716 -32.85 -15.06 4.19
CA TYR A 716 -32.47 -16.31 3.53
C TYR A 716 -33.48 -17.42 3.80
N MET A 717 -34.22 -17.39 4.92
CA MET A 717 -35.28 -18.37 5.23
C MET A 717 -36.48 -18.29 4.27
N GLN A 718 -36.65 -17.15 3.60
CA GLN A 718 -37.67 -16.97 2.57
C GLN A 718 -37.23 -17.54 1.22
N PHE A 719 -36.00 -18.02 1.11
CA PHE A 719 -35.44 -18.63 -0.09
C PHE A 719 -35.13 -20.09 0.17
N SER A 720 -35.43 -20.93 -0.82
CA SER A 720 -34.97 -22.32 -0.85
C SER A 720 -33.45 -22.38 -0.99
N PHE A 721 -32.85 -21.46 -1.76
CA PHE A 721 -31.40 -21.33 -1.95
C PHE A 721 -30.98 -19.86 -2.12
N VAL A 722 -29.80 -19.52 -1.61
CA VAL A 722 -29.11 -18.25 -1.84
C VAL A 722 -27.72 -18.56 -2.42
N ILE A 723 -27.52 -18.34 -3.70
CA ILE A 723 -26.27 -18.62 -4.42
C ILE A 723 -25.44 -17.34 -4.42
N CYS A 724 -24.19 -17.40 -3.97
CA CYS A 724 -23.29 -16.25 -3.85
C CYS A 724 -22.10 -16.45 -4.79
N ASP A 725 -22.09 -15.73 -5.91
CA ASP A 725 -21.03 -15.77 -6.91
C ASP A 725 -19.99 -14.69 -6.66
N PHE A 726 -18.76 -15.08 -6.29
CA PHE A 726 -17.65 -14.15 -6.20
C PHE A 726 -17.09 -13.87 -7.59
N PHE A 727 -17.31 -12.64 -8.07
CA PHE A 727 -16.87 -12.21 -9.40
C PHE A 727 -15.43 -11.71 -9.44
N GLU A 728 -14.91 -11.27 -8.30
CA GLU A 728 -13.56 -10.74 -8.19
C GLU A 728 -12.73 -11.61 -7.27
N ASP A 729 -11.56 -12.04 -7.75
CA ASP A 729 -10.62 -12.88 -7.00
C ASP A 729 -10.26 -12.25 -5.65
N TYR A 730 -10.10 -10.93 -5.61
CA TYR A 730 -9.93 -10.14 -4.40
C TYR A 730 -11.04 -10.42 -3.36
N PHE A 731 -12.30 -10.24 -3.76
CA PHE A 731 -13.45 -10.44 -2.88
C PHE A 731 -13.58 -11.91 -2.46
N LYS A 732 -13.38 -12.85 -3.38
CA LYS A 732 -13.39 -14.29 -3.07
C LYS A 732 -12.40 -14.62 -1.97
N GLU A 733 -11.15 -14.18 -2.12
CA GLU A 733 -10.08 -14.48 -1.18
C GLU A 733 -10.30 -13.83 0.20
N ILE A 734 -10.98 -12.68 0.25
CA ILE A 734 -11.23 -11.96 1.52
C ILE A 734 -12.45 -12.51 2.24
N TYR A 735 -13.57 -12.64 1.53
CA TYR A 735 -14.89 -12.81 2.12
C TYR A 735 -15.36 -14.26 2.21
N ARG A 736 -14.78 -15.18 1.43
CA ARG A 736 -15.19 -16.59 1.42
C ARG A 736 -15.08 -17.22 2.81
N ASP A 737 -13.91 -17.15 3.45
CA ASP A 737 -13.71 -17.77 4.76
C ASP A 737 -14.61 -17.14 5.84
N LEU A 738 -14.88 -15.83 5.72
CA LEU A 738 -15.78 -15.12 6.64
C LEU A 738 -17.22 -15.65 6.50
N LEU A 739 -17.68 -15.86 5.26
CA LEU A 739 -19.01 -16.41 5.00
C LEU A 739 -19.11 -17.89 5.36
N GLU A 740 -18.11 -18.70 5.04
CA GLU A 740 -18.10 -20.12 5.41
C GLU A 740 -18.22 -20.27 6.92
N LYS A 741 -17.51 -19.42 7.68
CA LYS A 741 -17.63 -19.36 9.14
C LYS A 741 -19.02 -18.92 9.60
N GLU A 742 -19.56 -17.83 9.04
CA GLU A 742 -20.89 -17.31 9.40
C GLU A 742 -22.00 -18.35 9.12
N ILE A 743 -21.92 -19.04 7.98
CA ILE A 743 -22.82 -20.12 7.57
C ILE A 743 -22.75 -21.28 8.56
N GLN A 744 -21.55 -21.69 8.96
CA GLN A 744 -21.35 -22.77 9.92
C GLN A 744 -21.87 -22.39 11.32
N GLU A 745 -21.51 -21.21 11.83
CA GLU A 745 -21.90 -20.74 13.16
C GLU A 745 -23.43 -20.57 13.29
N ASN A 746 -24.10 -20.12 12.23
CA ASN A 746 -25.54 -19.92 12.22
C ASN A 746 -26.34 -21.10 11.64
N SER A 747 -25.69 -22.22 11.30
CA SER A 747 -26.34 -23.40 10.69
C SER A 747 -27.18 -23.07 9.45
N ILE A 748 -26.66 -22.22 8.55
CA ILE A 748 -27.37 -21.74 7.36
C ILE A 748 -27.12 -22.67 6.17
N TYR A 749 -27.97 -23.67 5.94
CA TYR A 749 -27.69 -24.71 4.93
C TYR A 749 -28.10 -24.36 3.51
N ASN A 750 -28.82 -23.26 3.30
CA ASN A 750 -29.34 -22.88 1.99
C ASN A 750 -28.51 -21.81 1.27
N ILE A 751 -27.42 -21.30 1.87
CA ILE A 751 -26.47 -20.42 1.18
C ILE A 751 -25.38 -21.27 0.50
N ILE A 752 -25.16 -21.05 -0.79
CA ILE A 752 -24.16 -21.74 -1.62
C ILE A 752 -23.12 -20.72 -2.06
N LEU A 753 -21.84 -20.91 -1.67
CA LEU A 753 -20.73 -20.00 -2.01
C LEU A 753 -19.93 -20.46 -3.21
N ASN A 754 -19.43 -19.53 -4.03
CA ASN A 754 -18.99 -19.85 -5.37
C ASN A 754 -17.82 -19.07 -5.96
#